data_AF-A0A961FMA9-F1
#
_entry.id   AF-A0A961FMA9-F1
#
_cell.length_a   1.000
_cell.length_b   1.000
_cell.length_c   1.000
_cell.angle_alpha   90.00
_cell.angle_beta   90.00
_cell.angle_gamma   90.00
#
_symmetry.space_group_name_H-M   'P 1'
#
loop_
_entity.id
_entity.type
_entity.pdbx_description
1 polymer ?
#
loop_
_entity_poly.entity_id
_entity_poly.type
_entity_poly.pdbx_seq_one_letter_code
_entity_poly.pdbx_strand_id
1 'polypeptide(L)'
;MSAAAWSRRLWRTALLGAFLCGAGMAAEPVSLSGRVRLGVPGQFEWESFKDHPAEAERLELRFSSAKNAAEQTLRIWQRDVKRSWPVLLNGKKLGTLTTAESALECVLPVPADALQDGENVLTIEPPKDLDDIEVGPIFLDARPVAEAIAGAELKVTLVDADSDAPIPCRLTLTRKDGTLQPLRAEPVADVAVRVGVVYARQGAAVLSAPPGEYVLHAGRGFEWGVDRAEVTLHEGANDDLRLSIRREVDTRDWIAADSHIHTLTHSGHGDATLEERMLTIAGEGIELAIATDHNHHTDYAPAAASMKVSEAFTSVVGNEVTTPQGHFNAFPIEPGAAVPDFKITDWSKLLPAIRATPGVEVVTLNHPRDVHSGFIPLGGLQFNPRTGRHRQDAVLDQIDAMEVITSAAMQSDLHQLYRDWFALLNRGHRIAAIASSDTHDVSRFILGQGRTYVAVEDTDPARIDRGQVWKSYQQGRLLVSLGLMVTMTVNERFTVGDLATDLGETMAVEVVVQGPAWTQADRVELYANGVLIREQAVRDDHRAGEKARLRWELPTPRHDVHLVAIATGPGVTEPYWEIPRPYQPSSKALTPRVIGSTNPVWIDADGDGAWQSAFAIARGIVEKAAGDPAKLRSALKNCDSAVALQAESLLPK
;
A
#
# COMPACT_ATOMS: atom_id res chain seq x y z
N MET A 1 -57.63 3.47 -0.99
CA MET A 1 -57.10 4.48 -0.04
C MET A 1 -55.59 4.26 0.01
N SER A 2 -54.80 4.83 -0.92
CA SER A 2 -54.17 6.17 -0.86
C SER A 2 -53.30 6.31 0.41
N ALA A 3 -51.99 6.55 0.38
CA ALA A 3 -51.21 7.33 -0.57
C ALA A 3 -49.76 6.82 -0.66
N ALA A 4 -49.24 6.77 -1.88
CA ALA A 4 -47.81 6.81 -2.17
C ALA A 4 -47.32 8.25 -1.98
N ALA A 5 -46.39 8.46 -1.05
CA ALA A 5 -45.71 9.74 -0.88
C ALA A 5 -44.34 9.67 -1.56
N TRP A 6 -44.21 10.42 -2.64
CA TRP A 6 -42.97 10.74 -3.33
C TRP A 6 -41.91 11.25 -2.33
N SER A 7 -40.74 10.60 -2.28
CA SER A 7 -39.54 11.21 -1.74
C SER A 7 -39.07 12.29 -2.72
N ARG A 8 -39.23 13.56 -2.30
CA ARG A 8 -38.69 14.70 -3.03
C ARG A 8 -37.17 14.60 -3.01
N ARG A 9 -36.54 14.62 -4.20
CA ARG A 9 -35.13 15.03 -4.35
C ARG A 9 -34.99 16.38 -3.65
N LEU A 10 -34.20 16.47 -2.60
CA LEU A 10 -33.90 17.73 -1.92
C LEU A 10 -32.77 18.41 -2.69
N TRP A 11 -33.13 19.42 -3.48
CA TRP A 11 -32.18 20.33 -4.10
C TRP A 11 -31.83 21.38 -3.05
N ARG A 12 -30.61 21.39 -2.55
CA ARG A 12 -30.09 22.54 -1.80
C ARG A 12 -29.39 23.47 -2.77
N THR A 13 -30.09 24.53 -3.18
CA THR A 13 -29.49 25.72 -3.77
C THR A 13 -28.82 26.52 -2.66
N ALA A 14 -27.50 26.45 -2.55
CA ALA A 14 -26.74 27.42 -1.76
C ALA A 14 -26.65 28.72 -2.56
N LEU A 15 -27.50 29.70 -2.25
CA LEU A 15 -27.44 31.05 -2.81
C LEU A 15 -26.45 31.89 -1.98
N LEU A 16 -25.20 32.00 -2.44
CA LEU A 16 -24.34 33.13 -2.08
C LEU A 16 -24.22 34.03 -3.31
N GLY A 17 -24.88 35.19 -3.27
CA GLY A 17 -24.74 36.21 -4.31
C GLY A 17 -23.46 37.02 -4.09
N ALA A 18 -22.45 36.80 -4.93
CA ALA A 18 -21.30 37.69 -5.06
C ALA A 18 -21.41 38.50 -6.36
N PHE A 19 -21.29 39.83 -6.26
CA PHE A 19 -21.22 40.74 -7.41
C PHE A 19 -19.77 41.12 -7.67
N LEU A 20 -19.31 41.00 -8.93
CA LEU A 20 -18.00 41.49 -9.39
C LEU A 20 -18.18 42.77 -10.20
N CYS A 21 -17.39 43.79 -9.90
CA CYS A 21 -17.23 45.00 -10.71
C CYS A 21 -15.77 45.42 -10.77
N GLY A 22 -15.26 45.66 -11.98
CA GLY A 22 -14.13 46.55 -12.25
C GLY A 22 -12.77 45.89 -12.51
N ALA A 23 -12.23 46.14 -13.70
CA ALA A 23 -10.90 45.74 -14.16
C ALA A 23 -9.76 46.56 -13.53
N GLY A 24 -8.59 45.94 -13.30
CA GLY A 24 -7.31 46.66 -13.18
C GLY A 24 -6.37 46.29 -12.03
N MET A 25 -6.70 45.35 -11.16
CA MET A 25 -5.77 44.74 -10.18
C MET A 25 -5.90 43.22 -10.28
N ALA A 26 -4.87 42.46 -9.90
CA ALA A 26 -4.97 41.00 -9.77
C ALA A 26 -6.17 40.69 -8.85
N ALA A 27 -7.28 40.27 -9.44
CA ALA A 27 -8.52 40.10 -8.72
C ALA A 27 -8.34 38.91 -7.76
N GLU A 28 -8.58 39.13 -6.46
CA GLU A 28 -8.55 38.05 -5.48
C GLU A 28 -9.50 36.91 -5.91
N PRO A 29 -9.14 35.64 -5.66
CA PRO A 29 -9.99 34.50 -6.01
C PRO A 29 -11.38 34.63 -5.39
N VAL A 30 -12.42 34.42 -6.20
CA VAL A 30 -13.81 34.60 -5.75
C VAL A 30 -14.33 33.28 -5.17
N SER A 31 -14.67 33.28 -3.88
CA SER A 31 -15.28 32.13 -3.22
C SER A 31 -16.70 31.89 -3.75
N LEU A 32 -16.94 30.71 -4.32
CA LEU A 32 -18.24 30.30 -4.86
C LEU A 32 -19.08 29.50 -3.86
N SER A 33 -18.46 28.84 -2.88
CA SER A 33 -19.16 28.02 -1.88
C SER A 33 -18.33 27.75 -0.63
N GLY A 34 -19.00 27.27 0.43
CA GLY A 34 -18.35 26.58 1.56
C GLY A 34 -18.11 25.08 1.29
N ARG A 35 -17.70 24.36 2.34
CA ARG A 35 -17.60 22.88 2.36
C ARG A 35 -18.98 22.24 2.33
N VAL A 36 -19.15 21.17 1.55
CA VAL A 36 -20.36 20.37 1.44
C VAL A 36 -19.98 18.89 1.35
N ARG A 37 -20.73 18.03 2.04
CA ARG A 37 -20.62 16.58 1.87
C ARG A 37 -21.53 16.08 0.75
N LEU A 38 -20.95 15.40 -0.23
CA LEU A 38 -21.68 14.75 -1.32
C LEU A 38 -21.67 13.23 -1.16
N GLY A 39 -22.81 12.60 -1.46
CA GLY A 39 -22.97 11.16 -1.32
C GLY A 39 -24.42 10.72 -1.49
N VAL A 40 -24.69 9.43 -1.40
CA VAL A 40 -26.05 8.89 -1.60
C VAL A 40 -26.85 8.99 -0.28
N PRO A 41 -28.01 9.70 -0.24
CA PRO A 41 -28.81 9.88 0.96
C PRO A 41 -29.16 8.55 1.65
N GLY A 42 -28.87 8.47 2.95
CA GLY A 42 -29.14 7.27 3.77
C GLY A 42 -28.16 6.12 3.54
N GLN A 43 -27.16 6.29 2.67
CA GLN A 43 -26.03 5.38 2.55
C GLN A 43 -24.76 6.06 3.05
N PHE A 44 -23.79 5.25 3.45
CA PHE A 44 -22.46 5.71 3.81
C PHE A 44 -21.43 4.64 3.47
N GLU A 45 -20.26 5.05 3.00
CA GLU A 45 -19.15 4.17 2.64
C GLU A 45 -18.43 3.66 3.89
N TRP A 46 -18.13 4.56 4.83
CA TRP A 46 -17.39 4.27 6.07
C TRP A 46 -18.21 4.60 7.32
N GLU A 47 -18.00 3.87 8.42
CA GLU A 47 -18.66 4.15 9.70
C GLU A 47 -18.39 5.58 10.21
N SER A 48 -17.24 6.17 9.86
CA SER A 48 -16.93 7.58 10.16
C SER A 48 -17.93 8.58 9.55
N PHE A 49 -18.67 8.17 8.52
CA PHE A 49 -19.68 9.00 7.86
C PHE A 49 -21.11 8.77 8.36
N LYS A 50 -21.33 7.77 9.20
CA LYS A 50 -22.65 7.33 9.65
C LYS A 50 -23.45 8.43 10.34
N ASP A 51 -22.78 9.19 11.21
CA ASP A 51 -23.39 10.28 11.98
C ASP A 51 -23.25 11.65 11.28
N HIS A 52 -22.71 11.65 10.05
CA HIS A 52 -22.46 12.83 9.23
C HIS A 52 -23.09 12.64 7.85
N PRO A 53 -24.43 12.64 7.72
CA PRO A 53 -25.11 12.28 6.47
C PRO A 53 -24.76 13.24 5.31
N ALA A 54 -24.74 12.71 4.09
CA ALA A 54 -24.51 13.49 2.90
C ALA A 54 -25.56 14.60 2.77
N GLU A 55 -25.12 15.81 2.44
CA GLU A 55 -26.00 16.98 2.33
C GLU A 55 -26.69 17.05 0.97
N ALA A 56 -26.06 16.48 -0.06
CA ALA A 56 -26.59 16.39 -1.41
C ALA A 56 -25.95 15.22 -2.19
N GLU A 57 -26.62 14.74 -3.24
CA GLU A 57 -26.05 13.74 -4.18
C GLU A 57 -25.07 14.37 -5.17
N ARG A 58 -25.25 15.66 -5.45
CA ARG A 58 -24.49 16.41 -6.44
C ARG A 58 -24.34 17.85 -5.97
N LEU A 59 -23.32 18.53 -6.46
CA LEU A 59 -23.19 19.98 -6.27
C LEU A 59 -23.76 20.70 -7.49
N GLU A 60 -24.55 21.74 -7.26
CA GLU A 60 -24.96 22.72 -8.28
C GLU A 60 -24.81 24.12 -7.69
N LEU A 61 -23.84 24.88 -8.20
CA LEU A 61 -23.55 26.24 -7.78
C LEU A 61 -23.88 27.20 -8.92
N ARG A 62 -24.70 28.20 -8.61
CA ARG A 62 -25.04 29.29 -9.53
C ARG A 62 -24.30 30.54 -9.10
N PHE A 63 -23.59 31.17 -10.02
CA PHE A 63 -22.83 32.38 -9.76
C PHE A 63 -22.87 33.32 -10.96
N SER A 64 -22.65 34.61 -10.75
CA SER A 64 -22.58 35.58 -11.85
C SER A 64 -21.13 35.90 -12.20
N SER A 65 -20.82 35.91 -13.49
CA SER A 65 -19.49 36.29 -14.01
C SER A 65 -19.62 37.04 -15.33
N ALA A 66 -18.56 37.74 -15.73
CA ALA A 66 -18.36 38.12 -17.12
C ALA A 66 -17.83 36.93 -17.92
N LYS A 67 -18.05 36.95 -19.22
CA LYS A 67 -17.39 36.05 -20.17
C LYS A 67 -15.87 36.19 -20.09
N ASN A 68 -15.14 35.08 -19.99
CA ASN A 68 -13.68 35.10 -19.93
C ASN A 68 -13.06 35.09 -21.34
N ALA A 69 -12.16 36.05 -21.60
CA ALA A 69 -11.43 36.13 -22.88
C ALA A 69 -10.19 35.23 -22.94
N ALA A 70 -9.71 34.76 -21.78
CA ALA A 70 -8.53 33.92 -21.63
C ALA A 70 -8.82 32.76 -20.67
N GLU A 71 -7.90 31.79 -20.59
CA GLU A 71 -7.98 30.73 -19.58
C GLU A 71 -8.03 31.33 -18.17
N GLN A 72 -8.89 30.76 -17.35
CA GLN A 72 -8.99 31.02 -15.91
C GLN A 72 -8.81 29.70 -15.16
N THR A 73 -8.77 29.75 -13.83
CA THR A 73 -8.52 28.57 -13.00
C THR A 73 -9.66 28.35 -12.02
N LEU A 74 -10.20 27.12 -12.01
CA LEU A 74 -11.12 26.66 -10.99
C LEU A 74 -10.35 25.85 -9.94
N ARG A 75 -10.41 26.28 -8.68
CA ARG A 75 -9.77 25.63 -7.53
C ARG A 75 -10.84 25.02 -6.64
N ILE A 76 -10.75 23.73 -6.36
CA ILE A 76 -11.75 22.97 -5.61
C ILE A 76 -11.03 22.21 -4.50
N TRP A 77 -11.23 22.59 -3.24
CA TRP A 77 -10.81 21.71 -2.15
C TRP A 77 -11.66 20.44 -2.16
N GLN A 78 -11.03 19.29 -1.93
CA GLN A 78 -11.70 17.99 -1.91
C GLN A 78 -11.05 17.04 -0.88
N ARG A 79 -11.79 16.02 -0.47
CA ARG A 79 -11.33 14.89 0.34
C ARG A 79 -12.16 13.64 0.04
N ASP A 80 -11.55 12.47 0.24
CA ASP A 80 -12.24 11.16 0.16
C ASP A 80 -12.81 10.80 -1.22
N VAL A 81 -12.21 11.33 -2.30
CA VAL A 81 -12.63 11.06 -3.68
C VAL A 81 -12.03 9.75 -4.19
N LYS A 82 -12.84 8.71 -4.37
CA LYS A 82 -12.37 7.36 -4.78
C LYS A 82 -12.81 6.97 -6.17
N ARG A 83 -13.91 7.55 -6.64
CA ARG A 83 -14.46 7.36 -7.98
C ARG A 83 -14.31 8.64 -8.79
N SER A 84 -14.60 8.54 -10.07
CA SER A 84 -14.56 9.69 -10.98
C SER A 84 -15.80 10.56 -10.78
N TRP A 85 -15.61 11.77 -10.24
CA TRP A 85 -16.64 12.82 -10.12
C TRP A 85 -16.42 13.90 -11.20
N PRO A 86 -17.21 13.93 -12.29
CA PRO A 86 -17.09 14.96 -13.32
C PRO A 86 -17.44 16.35 -12.81
N VAL A 87 -16.64 17.33 -13.21
CA VAL A 87 -16.90 18.77 -12.97
C VAL A 87 -17.30 19.42 -14.28
N LEU A 88 -18.49 20.03 -14.32
CA LEU A 88 -19.04 20.68 -15.50
C LEU A 88 -19.32 22.15 -15.22
N LEU A 89 -19.09 22.99 -16.22
CA LEU A 89 -19.46 24.40 -16.23
C LEU A 89 -20.42 24.64 -17.41
N ASN A 90 -21.59 25.20 -17.12
CA ASN A 90 -22.66 25.44 -18.10
C ASN A 90 -23.00 24.18 -18.93
N GLY A 91 -23.00 23.01 -18.28
CA GLY A 91 -23.26 21.71 -18.91
C GLY A 91 -22.10 21.13 -19.75
N LYS A 92 -20.95 21.79 -19.80
CA LYS A 92 -19.73 21.29 -20.48
C LYS A 92 -18.73 20.77 -19.46
N LYS A 93 -18.18 19.57 -19.68
CA LYS A 93 -17.15 18.97 -18.80
C LYS A 93 -15.86 19.80 -18.85
N LEU A 94 -15.43 20.29 -17.69
CA LEU A 94 -14.11 20.88 -17.47
C LEU A 94 -13.07 19.83 -17.13
N GLY A 95 -13.44 18.83 -16.31
CA GLY A 95 -12.53 17.81 -15.84
C GLY A 95 -13.20 16.83 -14.87
N THR A 96 -12.40 16.23 -14.00
CA THR A 96 -12.85 15.39 -12.90
C THR A 96 -12.10 15.80 -11.64
N LEU A 97 -12.73 15.60 -10.47
CA LEU A 97 -12.00 15.65 -9.21
C LEU A 97 -10.85 14.63 -9.22
N THR A 98 -9.78 14.93 -8.49
CA THR A 98 -8.61 14.06 -8.37
C THR A 98 -8.98 12.84 -7.53
N THR A 99 -8.65 11.62 -7.96
CA THR A 99 -8.89 10.44 -7.13
C THR A 99 -7.86 10.38 -6.00
N ALA A 100 -8.24 10.80 -4.81
CA ALA A 100 -7.40 10.83 -3.61
C ALA A 100 -8.27 10.85 -2.35
N GLU A 101 -7.86 10.09 -1.35
CA GLU A 101 -8.52 10.08 -0.04
C GLU A 101 -8.07 11.27 0.82
N SER A 102 -6.78 11.60 0.76
CA SER A 102 -6.19 12.76 1.42
C SER A 102 -6.85 14.07 0.97
N ALA A 103 -6.95 15.01 1.90
CA ALA A 103 -7.44 16.36 1.58
C ALA A 103 -6.46 17.06 0.63
N LEU A 104 -6.97 17.62 -0.46
CA LEU A 104 -6.16 18.35 -1.44
C LEU A 104 -6.96 19.46 -2.12
N GLU A 105 -6.26 20.38 -2.79
CA GLU A 105 -6.91 21.32 -3.71
C GLU A 105 -6.77 20.82 -5.16
N CYS A 106 -7.89 20.45 -5.79
CA CYS A 106 -7.96 20.12 -7.20
C CYS A 106 -7.99 21.40 -8.03
N VAL A 107 -7.27 21.41 -9.15
CA VAL A 107 -7.13 22.58 -10.02
C VAL A 107 -7.52 22.18 -11.44
N LEU A 108 -8.51 22.87 -12.00
CA LEU A 108 -9.03 22.63 -13.34
C LEU A 108 -8.95 23.90 -14.20
N PRO A 109 -8.49 23.82 -15.45
CA PRO A 109 -8.54 24.95 -16.37
C PRO A 109 -9.99 25.26 -16.74
N VAL A 110 -10.30 26.55 -16.78
CA VAL A 110 -11.53 27.11 -17.36
C VAL A 110 -11.14 27.75 -18.68
N PRO A 111 -11.38 27.07 -19.83
CA PRO A 111 -10.95 27.57 -21.13
C PRO A 111 -11.55 28.94 -21.45
N ALA A 112 -10.90 29.70 -22.34
CA ALA A 112 -11.50 30.91 -22.90
C ALA A 112 -12.91 30.63 -23.43
N ASP A 113 -13.80 31.61 -23.28
CA ASP A 113 -15.22 31.53 -23.67
C ASP A 113 -16.06 30.45 -22.95
N ALA A 114 -15.55 29.82 -21.88
CA ALA A 114 -16.32 28.84 -21.10
C ALA A 114 -17.33 29.48 -20.14
N LEU A 115 -17.00 30.66 -19.58
CA LEU A 115 -17.93 31.48 -18.81
C LEU A 115 -18.81 32.32 -19.75
N GLN A 116 -20.03 32.59 -19.32
CA GLN A 116 -20.97 33.47 -20.01
C GLN A 116 -21.26 34.73 -19.19
N ASP A 117 -21.68 35.80 -19.86
CA ASP A 117 -22.13 37.01 -19.17
C ASP A 117 -23.40 36.72 -18.36
N GLY A 118 -23.36 37.08 -17.08
CA GLY A 118 -24.47 36.84 -16.15
C GLY A 118 -24.33 35.48 -15.46
N GLU A 119 -25.44 34.75 -15.33
CA GLU A 119 -25.48 33.50 -14.56
C GLU A 119 -24.67 32.38 -15.22
N ASN A 120 -23.85 31.70 -14.44
CA ASN A 120 -23.12 30.48 -14.79
C ASN A 120 -23.51 29.38 -13.80
N VAL A 121 -23.44 28.12 -14.24
CA VAL A 121 -23.76 26.96 -13.40
C VAL A 121 -22.58 25.99 -13.37
N LEU A 122 -21.98 25.81 -12.20
CA LEU A 122 -20.98 24.78 -11.94
C LEU A 122 -21.65 23.56 -11.31
N THR A 123 -21.41 22.37 -11.84
CA THR A 123 -21.90 21.12 -11.27
C THR A 123 -20.79 20.11 -11.03
N ILE A 124 -20.89 19.38 -9.92
CA ILE A 124 -20.09 18.19 -9.65
C ILE A 124 -21.05 16.99 -9.61
N GLU A 125 -20.87 16.06 -10.55
CA GLU A 125 -21.81 14.95 -10.76
C GLU A 125 -21.36 13.67 -10.05
N PRO A 126 -22.30 12.91 -9.45
CA PRO A 126 -21.97 11.68 -8.76
C PRO A 126 -21.54 10.55 -9.72
N PRO A 127 -20.65 9.65 -9.26
CA PRO A 127 -20.34 8.42 -9.95
C PRO A 127 -21.54 7.46 -9.97
N LYS A 128 -21.39 6.35 -10.71
CA LYS A 128 -22.39 5.27 -10.72
C LYS A 128 -22.38 4.45 -9.43
N ASP A 129 -21.18 4.14 -8.95
CA ASP A 129 -20.97 3.37 -7.73
C ASP A 129 -21.03 4.29 -6.50
N LEU A 130 -21.26 3.72 -5.32
CA LEU A 130 -21.26 4.49 -4.08
C LEU A 130 -19.88 5.12 -3.85
N ASP A 131 -19.87 6.41 -3.58
CA ASP A 131 -18.71 7.19 -3.16
C ASP A 131 -19.20 8.35 -2.28
N ASP A 132 -18.44 8.68 -1.25
CA ASP A 132 -18.80 9.69 -0.24
C ASP A 132 -17.65 10.67 -0.08
N ILE A 133 -17.87 11.91 -0.52
CA ILE A 133 -16.80 12.89 -0.65
C ILE A 133 -17.12 14.19 0.09
N GLU A 134 -16.08 14.92 0.45
CA GLU A 134 -16.21 16.31 0.87
C GLU A 134 -15.64 17.21 -0.24
N VAL A 135 -16.35 18.30 -0.57
CA VAL A 135 -15.91 19.28 -1.56
C VAL A 135 -16.13 20.71 -1.08
N GLY A 136 -15.29 21.62 -1.56
CA GLY A 136 -15.34 23.04 -1.23
C GLY A 136 -14.39 23.42 -0.07
N PRO A 137 -14.05 24.70 0.12
CA PRO A 137 -14.47 25.83 -0.70
C PRO A 137 -13.99 25.75 -2.15
N ILE A 138 -14.73 26.43 -3.04
CA ILE A 138 -14.45 26.50 -4.47
C ILE A 138 -14.13 27.95 -4.82
N PHE A 139 -13.07 28.16 -5.59
CA PHE A 139 -12.65 29.49 -6.04
C PHE A 139 -12.50 29.56 -7.55
N LEU A 140 -12.87 30.70 -8.12
CA LEU A 140 -12.51 31.08 -9.48
C LEU A 140 -11.39 32.12 -9.43
N ASP A 141 -10.23 31.77 -9.98
CA ASP A 141 -9.07 32.64 -10.14
C ASP A 141 -9.00 33.13 -11.59
N ALA A 142 -8.80 34.44 -11.77
CA ALA A 142 -8.80 35.05 -13.09
C ALA A 142 -7.55 34.71 -13.93
N ARG A 143 -6.54 34.09 -13.33
CA ARG A 143 -5.29 33.68 -13.97
C ARG A 143 -5.36 32.26 -14.55
N PRO A 144 -4.56 31.95 -15.58
CA PRO A 144 -4.42 30.58 -16.07
C PRO A 144 -3.77 29.68 -15.02
N VAL A 145 -3.91 28.35 -15.17
CA VAL A 145 -3.50 27.37 -14.14
C VAL A 145 -2.03 27.55 -13.78
N ALA A 146 -1.18 27.70 -14.79
CA ALA A 146 0.27 27.82 -14.63
C ALA A 146 0.70 29.02 -13.77
N GLU A 147 -0.08 30.10 -13.74
CA GLU A 147 0.15 31.28 -12.91
C GLU A 147 -0.55 31.17 -11.56
N ALA A 148 -1.74 30.55 -11.52
CA ALA A 148 -2.54 30.43 -10.30
C ALA A 148 -1.93 29.49 -9.24
N ILE A 149 -1.13 28.50 -9.66
CA ILE A 149 -0.43 27.57 -8.77
C ILE A 149 1.05 27.92 -8.55
N ALA A 150 1.48 29.10 -9.02
CA ALA A 150 2.85 29.60 -8.91
C ALA A 150 2.86 30.95 -8.17
N GLY A 151 4.04 31.58 -8.09
CA GLY A 151 4.19 32.97 -7.62
C GLY A 151 5.29 33.17 -6.58
N ALA A 152 5.67 32.12 -5.87
CA ALA A 152 6.86 32.04 -5.03
C ALA A 152 7.69 30.82 -5.44
N GLU A 153 9.00 30.90 -5.25
CA GLU A 153 9.94 29.80 -5.45
C GLU A 153 10.61 29.43 -4.12
N LEU A 154 10.74 28.13 -3.89
CA LEU A 154 11.45 27.54 -2.77
C LEU A 154 12.44 26.52 -3.31
N LYS A 155 13.72 26.82 -3.23
CA LYS A 155 14.78 25.90 -3.61
C LYS A 155 15.08 24.96 -2.45
N VAL A 156 14.67 23.71 -2.59
CA VAL A 156 14.81 22.68 -1.57
C VAL A 156 16.05 21.84 -1.85
N THR A 157 16.82 21.52 -0.82
CA THR A 157 17.88 20.52 -0.85
C THR A 157 17.74 19.60 0.37
N LEU A 158 17.64 18.30 0.13
CA LEU A 158 17.66 17.24 1.13
C LEU A 158 18.96 16.45 1.01
N VAL A 159 19.59 16.21 2.15
CA VAL A 159 20.79 15.38 2.27
C VAL A 159 20.61 14.29 3.31
N ASP A 160 21.43 13.25 3.20
CA ASP A 160 21.70 12.33 4.30
C ASP A 160 22.46 13.08 5.41
N ALA A 161 21.93 13.07 6.62
CA ALA A 161 22.48 13.76 7.78
C ALA A 161 23.83 13.18 8.25
N ASP A 162 24.14 11.93 7.89
CA ASP A 162 25.38 11.26 8.32
C ASP A 162 26.52 11.44 7.31
N SER A 163 26.22 11.47 6.01
CA SER A 163 27.22 11.61 4.93
C SER A 163 27.26 13.00 4.27
N ASP A 164 26.26 13.85 4.53
CA ASP A 164 25.99 15.11 3.84
C ASP A 164 25.73 14.98 2.32
N ALA A 165 25.59 13.74 1.82
CA ALA A 165 25.37 13.45 0.42
C ALA A 165 23.91 13.73 0.00
N PRO A 166 23.66 14.21 -1.23
CA PRO A 166 22.31 14.30 -1.76
C PRO A 166 21.72 12.91 -1.95
N ILE A 167 20.46 12.74 -1.56
CA ILE A 167 19.75 11.46 -1.66
C ILE A 167 18.42 11.65 -2.38
N PRO A 168 17.99 10.72 -3.27
CA PRO A 168 16.64 10.76 -3.81
C PRO A 168 15.60 10.80 -2.69
N CYS A 169 14.49 11.49 -2.89
CA CYS A 169 13.55 11.71 -1.82
C CYS A 169 12.13 11.95 -2.29
N ARG A 170 11.20 11.88 -1.34
CA ARG A 170 9.84 12.38 -1.46
C ARG A 170 9.68 13.65 -0.63
N LEU A 171 9.20 14.71 -1.26
CA LEU A 171 8.77 15.96 -0.66
C LEU A 171 7.26 16.02 -0.62
N THR A 172 6.68 16.40 0.51
CA THR A 172 5.22 16.56 0.67
C THR A 172 4.91 17.95 1.22
N LEU A 173 4.32 18.81 0.39
CA LEU A 173 3.92 20.17 0.71
C LEU A 173 2.43 20.24 1.04
N THR A 174 2.13 20.68 2.25
CA THR A 174 0.76 20.86 2.72
C THR A 174 0.54 22.28 3.21
N ARG A 175 -0.72 22.70 3.26
CA ARG A 175 -1.13 23.80 4.13
C ARG A 175 -1.00 23.39 5.60
N LYS A 176 -1.10 24.35 6.52
CA LYS A 176 -1.09 24.10 7.98
C LYS A 176 -2.20 23.14 8.45
N ASP A 177 -3.30 23.03 7.70
CA ASP A 177 -4.41 22.11 8.00
C ASP A 177 -4.22 20.70 7.43
N GLY A 178 -3.07 20.40 6.81
CA GLY A 178 -2.76 19.10 6.20
C GLY A 178 -3.23 18.94 4.75
N THR A 179 -3.94 19.92 4.18
CA THR A 179 -4.37 19.87 2.77
C THR A 179 -3.15 19.90 1.84
N LEU A 180 -3.04 18.92 0.94
CA LEU A 180 -2.01 18.90 -0.11
C LEU A 180 -2.18 20.10 -1.06
N GLN A 181 -1.08 20.82 -1.27
CA GLN A 181 -1.08 22.07 -2.04
C GLN A 181 -0.62 21.83 -3.50
N PRO A 182 -1.41 22.23 -4.51
CA PRO A 182 -0.95 22.31 -5.90
C PRO A 182 0.31 23.14 -6.02
N LEU A 183 1.29 22.59 -6.73
CA LEU A 183 2.60 23.18 -6.92
C LEU A 183 3.17 22.76 -8.28
N ARG A 184 4.20 23.47 -8.71
CA ARG A 184 5.11 23.03 -9.79
C ARG A 184 6.47 22.71 -9.20
N ALA A 185 7.21 21.81 -9.84
CA ALA A 185 8.59 21.53 -9.45
C ALA A 185 9.49 21.46 -10.68
N GLU A 186 10.72 21.97 -10.52
CA GLU A 186 11.74 22.01 -11.56
C GLU A 186 13.08 21.47 -11.03
N PRO A 187 13.96 20.95 -11.89
CA PRO A 187 13.76 20.71 -13.32
C PRO A 187 12.79 19.55 -13.59
N VAL A 188 11.84 19.69 -14.52
CA VAL A 188 10.85 18.64 -14.86
C VAL A 188 11.51 17.28 -15.15
N ALA A 189 12.70 17.25 -15.75
CA ALA A 189 13.41 16.02 -16.06
C ALA A 189 13.91 15.22 -14.83
N ASP A 190 13.94 15.85 -13.66
CA ASP A 190 14.48 15.29 -12.42
C ASP A 190 13.40 15.04 -11.35
N VAL A 191 12.12 15.28 -11.66
CA VAL A 191 11.02 15.19 -10.71
C VAL A 191 9.79 14.46 -11.25
N ALA A 192 9.09 13.76 -10.35
CA ALA A 192 7.71 13.32 -10.57
C ALA A 192 6.79 14.12 -9.65
N VAL A 193 5.71 14.71 -10.17
CA VAL A 193 4.92 15.71 -9.44
C VAL A 193 3.44 15.36 -9.46
N ARG A 194 2.81 15.34 -8.28
CA ARG A 194 1.36 15.34 -8.09
C ARG A 194 0.99 16.46 -7.10
N VAL A 195 -0.30 16.66 -6.86
CA VAL A 195 -0.76 17.71 -5.93
C VAL A 195 -0.11 17.51 -4.56
N GLY A 196 0.70 18.48 -4.13
CA GLY A 196 1.42 18.47 -2.87
C GLY A 196 2.56 17.45 -2.76
N VAL A 197 2.89 16.69 -3.79
CA VAL A 197 3.91 15.61 -3.72
C VAL A 197 4.91 15.73 -4.85
N VAL A 198 6.20 15.67 -4.50
CA VAL A 198 7.31 15.67 -5.45
C VAL A 198 8.30 14.56 -5.09
N TYR A 199 8.58 13.68 -6.03
CA TYR A 199 9.78 12.85 -5.95
C TYR A 199 10.92 13.56 -6.64
N ALA A 200 12.05 13.74 -5.96
CA ALA A 200 13.23 14.39 -6.50
C ALA A 200 14.38 13.40 -6.63
N ARG A 201 14.98 13.34 -7.82
CA ARG A 201 16.03 12.38 -8.19
C ARG A 201 17.25 12.37 -7.26
N GLN A 202 17.68 13.54 -6.79
CA GLN A 202 18.88 13.72 -5.96
C GLN A 202 18.64 14.75 -4.84
N GLY A 203 17.47 14.69 -4.21
CA GLY A 203 17.17 15.50 -3.03
C GLY A 203 17.01 17.00 -3.31
N ALA A 204 17.08 17.43 -4.58
CA ALA A 204 17.00 18.84 -4.94
C ALA A 204 15.85 19.09 -5.92
N ALA A 205 15.08 20.16 -5.64
CA ALA A 205 14.03 20.66 -6.53
C ALA A 205 13.78 22.14 -6.25
N VAL A 206 13.36 22.90 -7.25
CA VAL A 206 12.76 24.22 -7.08
C VAL A 206 11.25 24.04 -7.09
N LEU A 207 10.61 24.26 -5.94
CA LEU A 207 9.16 24.20 -5.80
C LEU A 207 8.59 25.57 -6.09
N SER A 208 7.54 25.65 -6.91
CA SER A 208 6.76 26.86 -7.09
C SER A 208 5.33 26.65 -6.61
N ALA A 209 4.87 27.55 -5.75
CA ALA A 209 3.54 27.54 -5.16
C ALA A 209 3.04 28.99 -5.01
N PRO A 210 1.73 29.20 -4.79
CA PRO A 210 1.21 30.51 -4.46
C PRO A 210 1.78 31.04 -3.15
N PRO A 211 1.77 32.37 -2.91
CA PRO A 211 2.06 32.92 -1.60
C PRO A 211 1.14 32.32 -0.52
N GLY A 212 1.69 31.97 0.63
CA GLY A 212 0.94 31.30 1.69
C GLY A 212 1.81 30.71 2.79
N GLU A 213 1.16 30.05 3.74
CA GLU A 213 1.81 29.32 4.83
C GLU A 213 1.69 27.83 4.62
N TYR A 214 2.82 27.14 4.63
CA TYR A 214 2.91 25.72 4.32
C TYR A 214 3.78 24.96 5.32
N VAL A 215 3.63 23.65 5.28
CA VAL A 215 4.51 22.68 5.94
C VAL A 215 5.09 21.79 4.85
N LEU A 216 6.42 21.74 4.78
CA LEU A 216 7.14 20.83 3.91
C LEU A 216 7.70 19.67 4.72
N HIS A 217 7.37 18.45 4.32
CA HIS A 217 7.95 17.21 4.84
C HIS A 217 8.91 16.62 3.80
N ALA A 218 10.04 16.08 4.23
CA ALA A 218 10.98 15.38 3.37
C ALA A 218 11.33 14.00 3.96
N GLY A 219 11.21 12.95 3.14
CA GLY A 219 11.47 11.56 3.54
C GLY A 219 12.01 10.70 2.39
N ARG A 220 12.34 9.44 2.69
CA ARG A 220 12.90 8.44 1.74
C ARG A 220 12.32 7.03 1.94
N GLY A 221 11.05 6.94 2.35
CA GLY A 221 10.40 5.67 2.70
C GLY A 221 10.71 5.17 4.12
N PHE A 222 10.25 3.96 4.43
CA PHE A 222 10.14 3.42 5.80
C PHE A 222 11.44 3.42 6.61
N GLU A 223 12.60 3.21 5.97
CA GLU A 223 13.87 3.07 6.70
C GLU A 223 14.44 4.39 7.22
N TRP A 224 13.89 5.51 6.77
CA TRP A 224 14.44 6.84 7.00
C TRP A 224 13.53 7.67 7.90
N GLY A 225 14.15 8.61 8.63
CA GLY A 225 13.42 9.66 9.31
C GLY A 225 12.71 10.61 8.33
N VAL A 226 11.87 11.49 8.87
CA VAL A 226 11.20 12.57 8.13
C VAL A 226 11.59 13.90 8.76
N ASP A 227 12.16 14.78 7.96
CA ASP A 227 12.45 16.16 8.36
C ASP A 227 11.28 17.08 7.96
N ARG A 228 11.07 18.14 8.74
CA ARG A 228 9.90 19.03 8.63
C ARG A 228 10.31 20.49 8.76
N ALA A 229 9.85 21.32 7.83
CA ALA A 229 9.95 22.77 7.92
C ALA A 229 8.60 23.46 7.74
N GLU A 230 8.34 24.49 8.55
CA GLU A 230 7.28 25.46 8.30
C GLU A 230 7.84 26.56 7.41
N VAL A 231 7.15 26.85 6.31
CA VAL A 231 7.59 27.82 5.31
C VAL A 231 6.50 28.85 5.05
N THR A 232 6.88 30.12 4.99
CA THR A 232 6.00 31.22 4.60
C THR A 232 6.50 31.77 3.29
N LEU A 233 5.72 31.59 2.23
CA LEU A 233 6.07 32.04 0.89
C LEU A 233 5.40 33.39 0.61
N HIS A 234 6.21 34.37 0.23
CA HIS A 234 5.75 35.68 -0.20
C HIS A 234 5.79 35.79 -1.73
N GLU A 235 5.02 36.71 -2.30
CA GLU A 235 5.04 36.96 -3.75
C GLU A 235 6.46 37.35 -4.20
N GLY A 236 6.97 36.66 -5.21
CA GLY A 236 8.34 36.86 -5.72
C GLY A 236 9.45 36.32 -4.81
N ALA A 237 9.13 35.60 -3.74
CA ALA A 237 10.14 34.94 -2.90
C ALA A 237 10.95 33.92 -3.70
N ASN A 238 12.23 33.78 -3.34
CA ASN A 238 13.15 32.78 -3.88
C ASN A 238 14.06 32.32 -2.73
N ASP A 239 13.48 31.54 -1.84
CA ASP A 239 14.12 31.13 -0.59
C ASP A 239 14.85 29.79 -0.77
N ASP A 240 15.99 29.64 -0.09
CA ASP A 240 16.73 28.37 -0.02
C ASP A 240 16.37 27.65 1.29
N LEU A 241 15.96 26.38 1.18
CA LEU A 241 15.67 25.51 2.31
C LEU A 241 16.51 24.23 2.23
N ARG A 242 17.33 24.01 3.25
CA ARG A 242 18.07 22.77 3.44
C ARG A 242 17.41 21.93 4.53
N LEU A 243 17.16 20.67 4.22
CA LEU A 243 16.64 19.64 5.12
C LEU A 243 17.65 18.50 5.21
N SER A 244 17.57 17.68 6.24
CA SER A 244 18.41 16.49 6.38
C SER A 244 17.71 15.36 7.10
N ILE A 245 17.80 14.14 6.56
CA ILE A 245 17.25 12.92 7.18
C ILE A 245 18.34 11.87 7.33
N ARG A 246 18.13 10.86 8.19
CA ARG A 246 19.05 9.74 8.38
C ARG A 246 18.31 8.42 8.28
N ARG A 247 19.04 7.33 8.03
CA ARG A 247 18.49 5.97 8.16
C ARG A 247 18.25 5.71 9.66
N GLU A 248 17.05 5.28 10.00
CA GLU A 248 16.57 5.08 11.37
C GLU A 248 16.27 3.62 11.70
N VAL A 249 16.07 2.79 10.66
CA VAL A 249 15.87 1.35 10.79
C VAL A 249 17.14 0.64 10.35
N ASP A 250 17.66 -0.25 11.21
CA ASP A 250 18.81 -1.08 10.88
C ASP A 250 18.35 -2.32 10.12
N THR A 251 18.66 -2.33 8.82
CA THR A 251 18.31 -3.41 7.89
C THR A 251 19.55 -4.12 7.35
N ARG A 252 20.67 -4.11 8.10
CA ARG A 252 21.88 -4.85 7.67
C ARG A 252 21.54 -6.30 7.35
N ASP A 253 22.05 -6.79 6.21
CA ASP A 253 21.77 -8.12 5.67
C ASP A 253 20.30 -8.34 5.24
N TRP A 254 19.53 -7.25 5.09
CA TRP A 254 18.16 -7.24 4.60
C TRP A 254 17.96 -6.15 3.56
N ILE A 255 17.68 -6.55 2.32
CA ILE A 255 17.32 -5.60 1.27
C ILE A 255 15.81 -5.32 1.25
N ALA A 256 15.41 -4.08 0.97
CA ALA A 256 14.01 -3.71 0.74
C ALA A 256 13.57 -4.08 -0.69
N ALA A 257 12.62 -5.00 -0.80
CA ALA A 257 12.03 -5.42 -2.05
C ALA A 257 10.56 -5.01 -2.16
N ASP A 258 10.18 -4.52 -3.35
CA ASP A 258 8.78 -4.44 -3.76
C ASP A 258 8.58 -5.31 -5.01
N SER A 259 7.85 -6.41 -4.82
CA SER A 259 7.67 -7.43 -5.84
C SER A 259 6.41 -7.25 -6.68
N HIS A 260 5.68 -6.15 -6.52
CA HIS A 260 4.42 -5.89 -7.22
C HIS A 260 4.32 -4.39 -7.58
N ILE A 261 4.81 -4.03 -8.77
CA ILE A 261 4.94 -2.64 -9.23
C ILE A 261 4.36 -2.49 -10.64
N HIS A 262 3.55 -1.46 -10.84
CA HIS A 262 2.94 -1.15 -12.14
C HIS A 262 3.32 0.24 -12.65
N THR A 263 3.24 0.37 -13.98
CA THR A 263 3.34 1.62 -14.71
C THR A 263 2.07 1.85 -15.52
N LEU A 264 1.61 3.10 -15.60
CA LEU A 264 0.59 3.51 -16.55
C LEU A 264 0.99 3.16 -17.99
N THR A 265 2.28 3.28 -18.31
CA THR A 265 2.83 3.04 -19.64
C THR A 265 2.51 1.64 -20.19
N HIS A 266 2.62 0.60 -19.36
CA HIS A 266 2.47 -0.79 -19.81
C HIS A 266 1.24 -1.49 -19.22
N SER A 267 0.83 -1.17 -17.99
CA SER A 267 -0.39 -1.71 -17.37
C SER A 267 -1.67 -0.99 -17.83
N GLY A 268 -1.56 0.24 -18.33
CA GLY A 268 -2.66 0.98 -18.95
C GLY A 268 -3.63 1.67 -17.99
N HIS A 269 -3.36 1.62 -16.67
CA HIS A 269 -4.10 2.36 -15.65
C HIS A 269 -3.18 2.78 -14.49
N GLY A 270 -3.68 3.63 -13.60
CA GLY A 270 -2.86 4.40 -12.66
C GLY A 270 -2.46 5.75 -13.25
N ASP A 271 -1.46 6.38 -12.64
CA ASP A 271 -0.95 7.66 -13.11
C ASP A 271 0.58 7.72 -13.29
N ALA A 272 1.34 6.72 -12.83
CA ALA A 272 2.80 6.77 -12.90
C ALA A 272 3.34 6.29 -14.25
N THR A 273 3.98 7.16 -15.01
CA THR A 273 4.75 6.76 -16.20
C THR A 273 5.96 5.89 -15.82
N LEU A 274 6.52 5.18 -16.79
CA LEU A 274 7.73 4.38 -16.61
C LEU A 274 8.89 5.21 -16.03
N GLU A 275 9.12 6.42 -16.54
CA GLU A 275 10.16 7.33 -16.10
C GLU A 275 9.92 7.84 -14.67
N GLU A 276 8.70 8.28 -14.36
CA GLU A 276 8.32 8.71 -13.00
C GLU A 276 8.48 7.58 -11.99
N ARG A 277 8.18 6.34 -12.39
CA ARG A 277 8.31 5.16 -11.53
C ARG A 277 9.75 4.94 -11.07
N MET A 278 10.74 5.24 -11.92
CA MET A 278 12.16 5.13 -11.55
C MET A 278 12.52 6.11 -10.42
N LEU A 279 11.96 7.33 -10.47
CA LEU A 279 12.12 8.32 -9.42
C LEU A 279 11.42 7.89 -8.12
N THR A 280 10.24 7.27 -8.20
CA THR A 280 9.53 6.80 -7.00
C THR A 280 10.22 5.59 -6.36
N ILE A 281 10.79 4.66 -7.15
CA ILE A 281 11.58 3.53 -6.63
C ILE A 281 12.78 4.06 -5.85
N ALA A 282 13.56 4.95 -6.48
CA ALA A 282 14.73 5.55 -5.84
C ALA A 282 14.32 6.41 -4.63
N GLY A 283 13.20 7.13 -4.70
CA GLY A 283 12.72 8.03 -3.65
C GLY A 283 12.14 7.34 -2.42
N GLU A 284 11.57 6.13 -2.55
CA GLU A 284 11.02 5.34 -1.43
C GLU A 284 12.03 4.32 -0.86
N GLY A 285 13.27 4.36 -1.37
CA GLY A 285 14.37 3.53 -0.89
C GLY A 285 14.16 2.03 -1.14
N ILE A 286 13.53 1.66 -2.26
CA ILE A 286 13.41 0.26 -2.66
C ILE A 286 14.68 -0.16 -3.38
N GLU A 287 15.34 -1.20 -2.87
CA GLU A 287 16.64 -1.68 -3.34
C GLU A 287 16.49 -2.79 -4.39
N LEU A 288 15.43 -3.59 -4.31
CA LEU A 288 15.05 -4.58 -5.32
C LEU A 288 13.65 -4.30 -5.86
N ALA A 289 13.58 -3.81 -7.08
CA ALA A 289 12.32 -3.49 -7.76
C ALA A 289 11.99 -4.54 -8.81
N ILE A 290 10.87 -5.25 -8.66
CA ILE A 290 10.39 -6.22 -9.64
C ILE A 290 9.34 -5.54 -10.54
N ALA A 291 9.60 -5.46 -11.84
CA ALA A 291 8.69 -4.89 -12.82
C ALA A 291 7.59 -5.89 -13.18
N THR A 292 6.37 -5.68 -12.69
CA THR A 292 5.27 -6.66 -12.82
C THR A 292 4.05 -6.06 -13.50
N ASP A 293 4.25 -5.30 -14.58
CA ASP A 293 3.13 -4.80 -15.38
C ASP A 293 2.22 -5.95 -15.86
N HIS A 294 0.91 -5.66 -15.97
CA HIS A 294 -0.09 -6.67 -16.31
C HIS A 294 0.22 -7.35 -17.64
N ASN A 295 0.51 -8.65 -17.59
CA ASN A 295 0.77 -9.48 -18.76
C ASN A 295 1.82 -8.88 -19.72
N HIS A 296 2.80 -8.14 -19.18
CA HIS A 296 3.85 -7.48 -19.97
C HIS A 296 5.22 -7.61 -19.30
N HIS A 297 6.24 -8.02 -20.05
CA HIS A 297 7.63 -8.09 -19.58
C HIS A 297 8.30 -6.72 -19.75
N THR A 298 8.20 -5.88 -18.73
CA THR A 298 8.83 -4.55 -18.75
C THR A 298 10.25 -4.61 -18.22
N ASP A 299 11.21 -4.05 -18.96
CA ASP A 299 12.59 -3.87 -18.49
C ASP A 299 12.78 -2.41 -18.03
N TYR A 300 13.02 -2.25 -16.72
CA TYR A 300 13.26 -0.94 -16.11
C TYR A 300 14.69 -0.42 -16.31
N ALA A 301 15.66 -1.26 -16.67
CA ALA A 301 17.06 -0.84 -16.74
C ALA A 301 17.32 0.34 -17.71
N PRO A 302 16.74 0.37 -18.93
CA PRO A 302 16.89 1.53 -19.83
C PRO A 302 16.29 2.81 -19.26
N ALA A 303 15.12 2.72 -18.62
CA ALA A 303 14.46 3.87 -18.01
C ALA A 303 15.24 4.38 -16.78
N ALA A 304 15.73 3.48 -15.93
CA ALA A 304 16.56 3.82 -14.78
C ALA A 304 17.86 4.52 -15.21
N ALA A 305 18.48 4.08 -16.30
CA ALA A 305 19.67 4.72 -16.86
C ALA A 305 19.37 6.11 -17.43
N SER A 306 18.27 6.26 -18.18
CA SER A 306 17.80 7.54 -18.71
C SER A 306 17.52 8.54 -17.59
N MET A 307 16.85 8.08 -16.53
CA MET A 307 16.53 8.84 -15.33
C MET A 307 17.70 8.95 -14.35
N LYS A 308 18.89 8.40 -14.67
CA LYS A 308 20.12 8.48 -13.86
C LYS A 308 19.93 8.03 -12.40
N VAL A 309 19.19 6.94 -12.20
CA VAL A 309 18.94 6.32 -10.88
C VAL A 309 19.35 4.84 -10.82
N SER A 310 20.06 4.32 -11.83
CA SER A 310 20.53 2.93 -11.86
C SER A 310 21.37 2.52 -10.65
N GLU A 311 22.05 3.46 -9.99
CA GLU A 311 22.86 3.19 -8.79
C GLU A 311 22.01 3.07 -7.52
N ALA A 312 20.71 3.39 -7.56
CA ALA A 312 19.85 3.41 -6.38
C ALA A 312 19.18 2.05 -6.09
N PHE A 313 19.09 1.16 -7.07
CA PHE A 313 18.37 -0.12 -6.95
C PHE A 313 18.73 -1.12 -8.05
N THR A 314 18.47 -2.39 -7.79
CA THR A 314 18.52 -3.48 -8.76
C THR A 314 17.12 -3.70 -9.33
N SER A 315 16.96 -3.54 -10.65
CA SER A 315 15.71 -3.87 -11.34
C SER A 315 15.68 -5.33 -11.80
N VAL A 316 14.52 -5.97 -11.71
CA VAL A 316 14.27 -7.30 -12.23
C VAL A 316 13.03 -7.30 -13.11
N VAL A 317 13.14 -7.87 -14.31
CA VAL A 317 11.99 -8.12 -15.18
C VAL A 317 11.13 -9.21 -14.54
N GLY A 318 9.86 -8.90 -14.32
CA GLY A 318 8.83 -9.84 -13.93
C GLY A 318 7.60 -9.72 -14.82
N ASN A 319 6.49 -10.26 -14.36
CA ASN A 319 5.17 -10.16 -14.99
C ASN A 319 4.11 -10.40 -13.92
N GLU A 320 3.08 -9.55 -13.84
CA GLU A 320 1.84 -9.98 -13.21
C GLU A 320 0.98 -10.71 -14.24
N VAL A 321 0.93 -12.03 -14.11
CA VAL A 321 0.08 -12.90 -14.94
C VAL A 321 -1.36 -12.77 -14.45
N THR A 322 -2.04 -11.77 -14.99
CA THR A 322 -3.39 -11.37 -14.63
C THR A 322 -4.43 -12.23 -15.34
N THR A 323 -5.14 -13.08 -14.58
CA THR A 323 -6.20 -13.96 -15.10
C THR A 323 -7.54 -13.72 -14.40
N PRO A 324 -8.67 -14.13 -14.99
CA PRO A 324 -9.96 -14.14 -14.31
C PRO A 324 -10.05 -15.05 -13.07
N GLN A 325 -9.05 -15.90 -12.80
CA GLN A 325 -9.04 -16.80 -11.64
C GLN A 325 -7.88 -16.53 -10.68
N GLY A 326 -7.46 -15.27 -10.57
CA GLY A 326 -6.36 -14.85 -9.71
C GLY A 326 -5.19 -14.31 -10.49
N HIS A 327 -4.35 -13.56 -9.80
CA HIS A 327 -3.15 -12.96 -10.38
C HIS A 327 -1.91 -13.50 -9.66
N PHE A 328 -0.82 -13.58 -10.42
CA PHE A 328 0.43 -14.14 -9.95
C PHE A 328 1.60 -13.32 -10.48
N ASN A 329 2.55 -12.95 -9.63
CA ASN A 329 3.82 -12.45 -10.14
C ASN A 329 4.76 -13.61 -10.44
N ALA A 330 5.50 -13.48 -11.54
CA ALA A 330 6.54 -14.41 -11.94
C ALA A 330 7.84 -13.65 -12.17
N PHE A 331 8.91 -14.05 -11.50
CA PHE A 331 10.21 -13.40 -11.63
C PHE A 331 11.38 -14.31 -11.21
N PRO A 332 12.60 -14.04 -11.70
CA PRO A 332 12.89 -13.13 -12.80
C PRO A 332 12.43 -13.69 -14.15
N ILE A 333 12.43 -12.87 -15.18
CA ILE A 333 12.14 -13.31 -16.54
C ILE A 333 13.33 -12.97 -17.43
N GLU A 334 13.77 -13.93 -18.24
CA GLU A 334 14.85 -13.71 -19.20
C GLU A 334 14.41 -12.78 -20.35
N PRO A 335 15.29 -11.90 -20.84
CA PRO A 335 15.00 -11.05 -21.99
C PRO A 335 14.52 -11.85 -23.20
N GLY A 336 13.41 -11.41 -23.80
CA GLY A 336 12.82 -12.05 -24.99
C GLY A 336 11.96 -13.29 -24.70
N ALA A 337 11.82 -13.71 -23.44
CA ALA A 337 10.86 -14.75 -23.06
C ALA A 337 9.43 -14.34 -23.44
N ALA A 338 8.64 -15.32 -23.92
CA ALA A 338 7.24 -15.10 -24.24
C ALA A 338 6.40 -14.91 -22.98
N VAL A 339 5.40 -14.02 -23.04
CA VAL A 339 4.43 -13.84 -21.96
C VAL A 339 3.63 -15.13 -21.75
N PRO A 340 3.44 -15.61 -20.50
CA PRO A 340 2.58 -16.75 -20.20
C PRO A 340 1.16 -16.57 -20.78
N ASP A 341 0.51 -17.66 -21.20
CA ASP A 341 -0.87 -17.58 -21.69
C ASP A 341 -1.86 -17.30 -20.54
N PHE A 342 -2.07 -16.03 -20.26
CA PHE A 342 -2.96 -15.51 -19.21
C PHE A 342 -4.45 -15.76 -19.47
N LYS A 343 -4.81 -16.43 -20.58
CA LYS A 343 -6.18 -16.93 -20.83
C LYS A 343 -6.43 -18.28 -20.17
N ILE A 344 -5.38 -18.97 -19.73
CA ILE A 344 -5.51 -20.23 -18.99
C ILE A 344 -6.02 -19.91 -17.58
N THR A 345 -7.21 -20.42 -17.27
CA THR A 345 -7.84 -20.22 -15.94
C THR A 345 -7.72 -21.42 -15.02
N ASP A 346 -7.35 -22.59 -15.56
CA ASP A 346 -7.06 -23.79 -14.79
C ASP A 346 -5.64 -23.72 -14.22
N TRP A 347 -5.50 -23.51 -12.90
CA TRP A 347 -4.18 -23.36 -12.27
C TRP A 347 -3.29 -24.58 -12.47
N SER A 348 -3.87 -25.78 -12.68
CA SER A 348 -3.09 -26.99 -12.94
C SER A 348 -2.32 -26.94 -14.27
N LYS A 349 -2.69 -26.01 -15.15
CA LYS A 349 -2.01 -25.73 -16.42
C LYS A 349 -1.29 -24.38 -16.37
N LEU A 350 -1.90 -23.38 -15.74
CA LEU A 350 -1.36 -22.03 -15.65
C LEU A 350 -0.04 -22.01 -14.88
N LEU A 351 0.01 -22.54 -13.65
CA LEU A 351 1.20 -22.46 -12.80
C LEU A 351 2.41 -23.19 -13.43
N PRO A 352 2.27 -24.42 -13.99
CA PRO A 352 3.35 -25.02 -14.77
C PRO A 352 3.77 -24.20 -15.99
N ALA A 353 2.83 -23.53 -16.68
CA ALA A 353 3.16 -22.67 -17.82
C ALA A 353 3.94 -21.42 -17.38
N ILE A 354 3.57 -20.81 -16.26
CA ILE A 354 4.31 -19.70 -15.65
C ILE A 354 5.73 -20.14 -15.29
N ARG A 355 5.88 -21.29 -14.62
CA ARG A 355 7.19 -21.86 -14.25
C ARG A 355 8.05 -22.25 -15.45
N ALA A 356 7.44 -22.56 -16.59
CA ALA A 356 8.15 -22.89 -17.82
C ALA A 356 8.69 -21.64 -18.55
N THR A 357 8.31 -20.43 -18.14
CA THR A 357 8.86 -19.19 -18.69
C THR A 357 10.36 -19.09 -18.35
N PRO A 358 11.24 -18.89 -19.35
CA PRO A 358 12.68 -18.81 -19.11
C PRO A 358 13.06 -17.80 -18.03
N GLY A 359 13.86 -18.25 -17.06
CA GLY A 359 14.33 -17.45 -15.92
C GLY A 359 13.47 -17.47 -14.67
N VAL A 360 12.22 -17.94 -14.71
CA VAL A 360 11.31 -17.86 -13.54
C VAL A 360 11.80 -18.75 -12.41
N GLU A 361 12.12 -18.13 -11.28
CA GLU A 361 12.58 -18.79 -10.04
C GLU A 361 11.57 -18.64 -8.90
N VAL A 362 10.79 -17.56 -8.93
CA VAL A 362 9.80 -17.20 -7.93
C VAL A 362 8.43 -16.97 -8.57
N VAL A 363 7.38 -17.57 -7.98
CA VAL A 363 5.97 -17.30 -8.29
C VAL A 363 5.24 -16.89 -7.03
N THR A 364 4.56 -15.76 -7.07
CA THR A 364 3.76 -15.23 -5.94
C THR A 364 2.28 -15.27 -6.24
N LEU A 365 1.44 -15.50 -5.23
CA LEU A 365 -0.01 -15.29 -5.30
C LEU A 365 -0.36 -13.89 -4.78
N ASN A 366 -0.93 -13.06 -5.65
CA ASN A 366 -1.19 -11.65 -5.33
C ASN A 366 -2.58 -11.46 -4.72
N HIS A 367 -2.72 -10.46 -3.83
CA HIS A 367 -3.95 -10.00 -3.17
C HIS A 367 -5.04 -11.10 -3.08
N PRO A 368 -4.79 -12.19 -2.32
CA PRO A 368 -5.47 -13.49 -2.53
C PRO A 368 -6.96 -13.52 -2.16
N ARG A 369 -7.47 -12.44 -1.55
CA ARG A 369 -8.85 -12.26 -1.12
C ARG A 369 -9.64 -11.30 -2.00
N ASP A 370 -9.00 -10.71 -3.00
CA ASP A 370 -9.65 -9.81 -3.94
C ASP A 370 -10.51 -10.57 -4.95
N VAL A 371 -11.52 -9.87 -5.48
CA VAL A 371 -12.42 -10.41 -6.50
C VAL A 371 -11.83 -10.19 -7.90
N HIS A 372 -11.54 -11.28 -8.59
CA HIS A 372 -11.13 -11.31 -9.99
C HIS A 372 -12.27 -11.85 -10.84
N SER A 373 -13.03 -10.98 -11.52
CA SER A 373 -14.13 -11.42 -12.39
C SER A 373 -15.13 -12.39 -11.71
N GLY A 374 -15.42 -12.18 -10.41
CA GLY A 374 -16.30 -13.04 -9.60
C GLY A 374 -15.64 -14.25 -8.94
N PHE A 375 -14.32 -14.43 -9.11
CA PHE A 375 -13.51 -15.45 -8.44
C PHE A 375 -12.66 -14.84 -7.33
N ILE A 376 -12.55 -15.52 -6.19
CA ILE A 376 -11.66 -15.13 -5.09
C ILE A 376 -10.72 -16.32 -4.81
N PRO A 377 -9.40 -16.18 -5.01
CA PRO A 377 -8.43 -17.28 -4.87
C PRO A 377 -8.54 -18.00 -3.53
N LEU A 378 -8.53 -17.25 -2.44
CA LEU A 378 -8.70 -17.79 -1.08
C LEU A 378 -10.13 -17.58 -0.57
N GLY A 379 -11.14 -17.63 -1.43
CA GLY A 379 -12.53 -17.38 -1.05
C GLY A 379 -13.53 -18.47 -1.45
N GLY A 380 -14.75 -18.32 -0.92
CA GLY A 380 -15.90 -19.12 -1.29
C GLY A 380 -15.68 -20.64 -1.18
N LEU A 381 -15.96 -21.35 -2.27
CA LEU A 381 -15.82 -22.81 -2.34
C LEU A 381 -14.38 -23.28 -2.68
N GLN A 382 -13.48 -22.37 -3.03
CA GLN A 382 -12.12 -22.70 -3.45
C GLN A 382 -11.22 -23.03 -2.27
N PHE A 383 -11.37 -22.28 -1.18
CA PHE A 383 -10.48 -22.36 -0.01
C PHE A 383 -11.26 -22.51 1.30
N ASN A 384 -10.80 -23.42 2.15
CA ASN A 384 -11.27 -23.53 3.52
C ASN A 384 -10.27 -22.83 4.47
N PRO A 385 -10.60 -21.66 5.04
CA PRO A 385 -9.67 -20.88 5.86
C PRO A 385 -9.37 -21.52 7.22
N ARG A 386 -10.13 -22.54 7.64
CA ARG A 386 -9.84 -23.29 8.87
C ARG A 386 -8.82 -24.40 8.62
N THR A 387 -8.96 -25.14 7.52
CA THR A 387 -8.14 -26.33 7.26
C THR A 387 -7.03 -26.09 6.24
N GLY A 388 -7.01 -24.94 5.56
CA GLY A 388 -6.06 -24.67 4.47
C GLY A 388 -6.33 -25.49 3.21
N ARG A 389 -7.41 -26.29 3.18
CA ARG A 389 -7.74 -27.10 2.00
C ARG A 389 -8.14 -26.18 0.86
N HIS A 390 -7.43 -26.29 -0.25
CA HIS A 390 -7.75 -25.64 -1.52
C HIS A 390 -8.28 -26.66 -2.53
N ARG A 391 -9.10 -26.24 -3.49
CA ARG A 391 -9.60 -27.12 -4.57
C ARG A 391 -8.52 -27.52 -5.56
N GLN A 392 -7.46 -26.74 -5.64
CA GLN A 392 -6.31 -26.96 -6.52
C GLN A 392 -5.04 -27.18 -5.68
N ASP A 393 -5.16 -27.91 -4.57
CA ASP A 393 -4.06 -28.19 -3.64
C ASP A 393 -2.85 -28.84 -4.31
N ALA A 394 -3.08 -29.67 -5.34
CA ALA A 394 -2.05 -30.38 -6.11
C ALA A 394 -1.07 -29.50 -6.91
N VAL A 395 -1.31 -28.18 -7.00
CA VAL A 395 -0.41 -27.24 -7.68
C VAL A 395 -0.02 -26.03 -6.84
N LEU A 396 -0.45 -25.97 -5.57
CA LEU A 396 -0.06 -24.87 -4.68
C LEU A 396 1.42 -24.87 -4.31
N ASP A 397 2.08 -26.01 -4.42
CA ASP A 397 3.53 -26.17 -4.34
C ASP A 397 4.30 -25.49 -5.49
N GLN A 398 3.61 -25.05 -6.55
CA GLN A 398 4.18 -24.19 -7.59
C GLN A 398 4.20 -22.70 -7.20
N ILE A 399 3.68 -22.32 -6.04
CA ILE A 399 3.68 -20.94 -5.52
C ILE A 399 4.68 -20.86 -4.38
N ASP A 400 5.67 -19.95 -4.47
CA ASP A 400 6.69 -19.80 -3.43
C ASP A 400 6.25 -18.86 -2.33
N ALA A 401 5.46 -17.83 -2.66
CA ALA A 401 5.03 -16.84 -1.69
C ALA A 401 3.60 -16.32 -1.96
N MET A 402 2.98 -15.73 -0.95
CA MET A 402 1.69 -15.05 -1.09
C MET A 402 1.74 -13.70 -0.40
N GLU A 403 1.06 -12.73 -1.00
CA GLU A 403 0.86 -11.44 -0.37
C GLU A 403 -0.06 -11.58 0.84
N VAL A 404 0.46 -11.25 2.02
CA VAL A 404 -0.34 -11.10 3.24
C VAL A 404 -0.63 -9.63 3.55
N ILE A 405 0.13 -8.73 2.93
CA ILE A 405 -0.05 -7.28 2.96
C ILE A 405 0.22 -6.73 1.54
N THR A 406 -0.74 -5.98 1.00
CA THR A 406 -0.61 -5.30 -0.29
C THR A 406 -1.15 -3.89 -0.09
N SER A 407 -0.31 -2.85 -0.10
CA SER A 407 -0.78 -1.52 0.35
C SER A 407 -1.89 -0.93 -0.53
N ALA A 408 -1.90 -1.19 -1.84
CA ALA A 408 -3.00 -0.76 -2.73
C ALA A 408 -4.24 -1.68 -2.68
N ALA A 409 -4.12 -2.88 -2.10
CA ALA A 409 -5.19 -3.89 -1.99
C ALA A 409 -5.37 -4.38 -0.54
N MET A 410 -5.28 -3.45 0.41
CA MET A 410 -5.40 -3.76 1.84
C MET A 410 -6.75 -4.39 2.16
N GLN A 411 -6.76 -5.37 3.07
CA GLN A 411 -7.99 -5.98 3.57
C GLN A 411 -8.52 -5.19 4.78
N SER A 412 -9.86 -5.20 4.98
CA SER A 412 -10.46 -4.53 6.14
C SER A 412 -10.05 -5.15 7.49
N ASP A 413 -9.76 -6.45 7.51
CA ASP A 413 -9.17 -7.16 8.64
C ASP A 413 -7.70 -7.47 8.34
N LEU A 414 -6.81 -6.73 9.00
CA LEU A 414 -5.36 -6.81 8.81
C LEU A 414 -4.78 -8.22 9.01
N HIS A 415 -5.42 -9.05 9.82
CA HIS A 415 -4.98 -10.41 10.15
C HIS A 415 -5.65 -11.48 9.28
N GLN A 416 -6.54 -11.13 8.35
CA GLN A 416 -7.25 -12.10 7.50
C GLN A 416 -6.31 -12.99 6.69
N LEU A 417 -5.40 -12.38 5.93
CA LEU A 417 -4.49 -13.14 5.08
C LEU A 417 -3.45 -13.93 5.91
N TYR A 418 -3.07 -13.44 7.09
CA TYR A 418 -2.23 -14.21 8.02
C TYR A 418 -2.92 -15.51 8.48
N ARG A 419 -4.21 -15.47 8.81
CA ARG A 419 -4.97 -16.67 9.20
C ARG A 419 -5.07 -17.65 8.03
N ASP A 420 -5.29 -17.16 6.82
CA ASP A 420 -5.32 -17.99 5.61
C ASP A 420 -3.97 -18.63 5.34
N TRP A 421 -2.89 -17.85 5.46
CA TRP A 421 -1.52 -18.32 5.31
C TRP A 421 -1.15 -19.38 6.36
N PHE A 422 -1.45 -19.15 7.64
CA PHE A 422 -1.26 -20.16 8.69
C PHE A 422 -2.02 -21.45 8.38
N ALA A 423 -3.24 -21.36 7.84
CA ALA A 423 -4.00 -22.53 7.45
C ALA A 423 -3.31 -23.32 6.31
N LEU A 424 -2.73 -22.63 5.32
CA LEU A 424 -1.92 -23.25 4.26
C LEU A 424 -0.65 -23.92 4.80
N LEU A 425 0.07 -23.27 5.72
CA LEU A 425 1.24 -23.87 6.38
C LEU A 425 0.86 -25.11 7.19
N ASN A 426 -0.21 -25.02 7.98
CA ASN A 426 -0.74 -26.13 8.77
C ASN A 426 -1.20 -27.30 7.88
N ARG A 427 -1.67 -27.01 6.66
CA ARG A 427 -2.03 -28.01 5.65
C ARG A 427 -0.82 -28.71 5.05
N GLY A 428 0.37 -28.10 5.14
CA GLY A 428 1.64 -28.63 4.66
C GLY A 428 2.23 -27.92 3.45
N HIS A 429 1.65 -26.78 3.03
CA HIS A 429 2.23 -25.97 1.96
C HIS A 429 3.40 -25.14 2.50
N ARG A 430 4.44 -24.95 1.67
CA ARG A 430 5.66 -24.19 1.98
C ARG A 430 5.66 -22.83 1.28
N ILE A 431 4.58 -22.07 1.49
CA ILE A 431 4.40 -20.75 0.89
C ILE A 431 4.88 -19.70 1.89
N ALA A 432 5.78 -18.81 1.50
CA ALA A 432 6.23 -17.69 2.31
C ALA A 432 5.19 -16.55 2.35
N ALA A 433 5.18 -15.77 3.41
CA ALA A 433 4.45 -14.52 3.48
C ALA A 433 5.31 -13.37 2.92
N ILE A 434 4.73 -12.53 2.07
CA ILE A 434 5.37 -11.33 1.54
C ILE A 434 4.45 -10.11 1.66
N ALA A 435 5.05 -8.94 1.53
CA ALA A 435 4.37 -7.68 1.34
C ALA A 435 4.87 -6.91 0.12
N SER A 436 3.96 -6.18 -0.49
CA SER A 436 4.21 -5.40 -1.70
C SER A 436 3.32 -4.16 -1.73
N SER A 437 3.52 -3.29 -2.72
CA SER A 437 2.66 -2.14 -2.87
C SER A 437 1.47 -2.34 -3.79
N ASP A 438 1.64 -3.06 -4.90
CA ASP A 438 0.70 -3.06 -6.04
C ASP A 438 0.42 -1.63 -6.54
N THR A 439 1.47 -0.81 -6.54
CA THR A 439 1.36 0.62 -6.82
C THR A 439 1.14 0.87 -8.32
N HIS A 440 0.12 1.68 -8.59
CA HIS A 440 -0.23 2.19 -9.91
C HIS A 440 -0.03 3.71 -10.02
N ASP A 441 0.10 4.38 -8.88
CA ASP A 441 0.12 5.83 -8.76
C ASP A 441 1.50 6.33 -8.32
N VAL A 442 1.77 7.61 -8.56
CA VAL A 442 2.95 8.31 -8.02
C VAL A 442 2.77 8.55 -6.52
N SER A 443 1.58 8.96 -6.07
CA SER A 443 1.38 9.43 -4.69
C SER A 443 0.23 8.76 -3.91
N ARG A 444 -0.85 8.33 -4.57
CA ARG A 444 -2.04 7.81 -3.88
C ARG A 444 -1.75 6.48 -3.17
N PHE A 445 -1.21 5.52 -3.90
CA PHE A 445 -0.68 4.28 -3.35
C PHE A 445 0.84 4.35 -3.42
N ILE A 446 1.48 4.61 -2.30
CA ILE A 446 2.92 4.87 -2.23
C ILE A 446 3.68 3.59 -2.59
N LEU A 447 4.67 3.73 -3.47
CA LEU A 447 5.52 2.63 -3.86
C LEU A 447 6.27 2.06 -2.66
N GLY A 448 6.30 0.73 -2.53
CA GLY A 448 6.94 0.07 -1.40
C GLY A 448 6.35 0.42 -0.04
N GLN A 449 5.13 0.95 0.07
CA GLN A 449 4.52 1.22 1.37
C GLN A 449 4.34 -0.08 2.16
N GLY A 450 3.77 -1.09 1.51
CA GLY A 450 4.03 -2.49 1.84
C GLY A 450 5.30 -2.94 1.13
N ARG A 451 6.24 -3.56 1.86
CA ARG A 451 7.50 -4.07 1.31
C ARG A 451 7.96 -5.34 2.01
N THR A 452 8.73 -6.15 1.29
CA THR A 452 9.36 -7.36 1.82
C THR A 452 10.82 -7.11 2.08
N TYR A 453 11.31 -7.48 3.26
CA TYR A 453 12.74 -7.54 3.53
C TYR A 453 13.27 -8.93 3.18
N VAL A 454 14.27 -9.00 2.31
CA VAL A 454 14.86 -10.26 1.84
C VAL A 454 16.24 -10.43 2.45
N ALA A 455 16.52 -11.57 3.07
CA ALA A 455 17.82 -11.85 3.68
C ALA A 455 18.90 -12.03 2.60
N VAL A 456 19.66 -10.98 2.31
CA VAL A 456 20.78 -10.92 1.36
C VAL A 456 21.68 -9.76 1.80
N GLU A 457 22.97 -9.83 1.51
CA GLU A 457 23.90 -8.71 1.71
C GLU A 457 23.38 -7.41 1.03
N ASP A 458 23.33 -6.31 1.78
CA ASP A 458 22.77 -5.01 1.39
C ASP A 458 23.83 -3.95 1.00
N THR A 459 25.08 -4.38 0.74
CA THR A 459 26.22 -3.47 0.60
C THR A 459 26.20 -2.60 -0.66
N ASP A 460 25.53 -3.04 -1.73
CA ASP A 460 25.39 -2.30 -2.98
C ASP A 460 24.00 -2.54 -3.61
N PRO A 461 23.04 -1.62 -3.40
CA PRO A 461 21.68 -1.72 -3.95
C PRO A 461 21.63 -1.88 -5.47
N ALA A 462 22.65 -1.42 -6.22
CA ALA A 462 22.69 -1.53 -7.68
C ALA A 462 23.15 -2.92 -8.16
N ARG A 463 23.71 -3.75 -7.27
CA ARG A 463 24.35 -5.04 -7.61
C ARG A 463 23.99 -6.15 -6.62
N ILE A 464 22.70 -6.28 -6.33
CA ILE A 464 22.18 -7.33 -5.44
C ILE A 464 22.43 -8.73 -6.04
N ASP A 465 22.89 -9.67 -5.22
CA ASP A 465 23.03 -11.08 -5.59
C ASP A 465 21.65 -11.75 -5.75
N ARG A 466 21.14 -11.72 -6.97
CA ARG A 466 19.84 -12.28 -7.35
C ARG A 466 19.71 -13.77 -7.03
N GLY A 467 20.80 -14.54 -7.09
CA GLY A 467 20.77 -15.97 -6.76
C GLY A 467 20.43 -16.20 -5.29
N GLN A 468 20.96 -15.35 -4.41
CA GLN A 468 20.62 -15.38 -2.99
C GLN A 468 19.19 -14.90 -2.73
N VAL A 469 18.71 -13.90 -3.48
CA VAL A 469 17.31 -13.42 -3.38
C VAL A 469 16.32 -14.58 -3.58
N TRP A 470 16.42 -15.31 -4.68
CA TRP A 470 15.46 -16.39 -4.99
C TRP A 470 15.53 -17.53 -3.97
N LYS A 471 16.75 -17.85 -3.51
CA LYS A 471 16.95 -18.81 -2.43
C LYS A 471 16.27 -18.34 -1.13
N SER A 472 16.35 -17.06 -0.80
CA SER A 472 15.67 -16.49 0.38
C SER A 472 14.15 -16.54 0.26
N TYR A 473 13.58 -16.30 -0.92
CA TYR A 473 12.15 -16.53 -1.18
C TYR A 473 11.76 -18.00 -0.94
N GLN A 474 12.47 -18.94 -1.56
CA GLN A 474 12.20 -20.38 -1.46
C GLN A 474 12.39 -20.94 -0.04
N GLN A 475 13.30 -20.34 0.73
CA GLN A 475 13.57 -20.73 2.12
C GLN A 475 12.71 -19.99 3.14
N GLY A 476 11.91 -19.01 2.73
CA GLY A 476 11.13 -18.16 3.64
C GLY A 476 12.02 -17.26 4.53
N ARG A 477 13.21 -16.89 4.06
CA ARG A 477 14.08 -15.90 4.74
C ARG A 477 13.64 -14.48 4.37
N LEU A 478 12.40 -14.17 4.73
CA LEU A 478 11.66 -12.97 4.32
C LEU A 478 10.96 -12.35 5.53
N LEU A 479 10.88 -11.03 5.61
CA LEU A 479 10.07 -10.30 6.58
C LEU A 479 9.06 -9.42 5.86
N VAL A 480 7.86 -9.31 6.45
CA VAL A 480 6.77 -8.48 5.94
C VAL A 480 6.80 -7.14 6.66
N SER A 481 6.69 -6.04 5.91
CA SER A 481 6.64 -4.69 6.48
C SER A 481 5.55 -3.82 5.85
N LEU A 482 4.82 -3.13 6.72
CA LEU A 482 4.02 -1.93 6.46
C LEU A 482 4.22 -1.01 7.68
N GLY A 483 5.37 -0.35 7.74
CA GLY A 483 5.69 0.64 8.78
C GLY A 483 6.32 0.07 10.06
N LEU A 484 6.59 -1.24 10.12
CA LEU A 484 7.40 -1.88 11.16
C LEU A 484 8.25 -3.01 10.55
N MET A 485 9.41 -3.28 11.12
CA MET A 485 10.24 -4.44 10.80
C MET A 485 10.34 -5.32 12.04
N VAL A 486 10.12 -6.62 11.89
CA VAL A 486 10.12 -7.58 13.01
C VAL A 486 11.10 -8.69 12.70
N THR A 487 12.04 -8.95 13.60
CA THR A 487 12.94 -10.10 13.53
C THR A 487 12.69 -11.03 14.72
N MET A 488 13.01 -12.31 14.54
CA MET A 488 12.87 -13.32 15.58
C MET A 488 14.08 -14.27 15.57
N THR A 489 14.52 -14.63 16.78
CA THR A 489 15.50 -15.71 16.98
C THR A 489 14.98 -16.73 17.99
N VAL A 490 15.36 -17.99 17.79
CA VAL A 490 15.12 -19.09 18.74
C VAL A 490 16.47 -19.61 19.23
N ASN A 491 16.64 -19.64 20.55
CA ASN A 491 17.88 -20.02 21.25
C ASN A 491 19.12 -19.26 20.76
N GLU A 492 18.95 -18.00 20.32
CA GLU A 492 20.03 -17.14 19.77
C GLU A 492 20.76 -17.76 18.56
N ARG A 493 20.19 -18.81 17.96
CA ARG A 493 20.83 -19.63 16.92
C ARG A 493 20.04 -19.68 15.63
N PHE A 494 18.72 -19.83 15.72
CA PHE A 494 17.86 -20.04 14.56
C PHE A 494 17.06 -18.79 14.25
N THR A 495 16.98 -18.45 12.98
CA THR A 495 16.17 -17.33 12.47
C THR A 495 15.15 -17.81 11.45
N VAL A 496 14.39 -16.87 10.87
CA VAL A 496 13.32 -17.15 9.91
C VAL A 496 13.84 -18.01 8.76
N GLY A 497 13.06 -19.02 8.38
CA GLY A 497 13.42 -20.02 7.38
C GLY A 497 14.24 -21.21 7.90
N ASP A 498 14.84 -21.13 9.10
CA ASP A 498 15.61 -22.24 9.68
C ASP A 498 14.70 -23.32 10.29
N LEU A 499 15.23 -24.56 10.34
CA LEU A 499 14.73 -25.63 11.20
C LEU A 499 15.48 -25.61 12.53
N ALA A 500 14.75 -25.29 13.60
CA ALA A 500 15.26 -25.21 14.95
C ALA A 500 15.25 -26.60 15.61
N THR A 501 16.43 -27.20 15.72
CA THR A 501 16.70 -28.50 16.36
C THR A 501 17.38 -28.33 17.73
N ASP A 502 17.63 -29.44 18.44
CA ASP A 502 18.33 -29.49 19.74
C ASP A 502 17.82 -28.44 20.77
N LEU A 503 16.51 -28.27 20.86
CA LEU A 503 15.88 -27.18 21.62
C LEU A 503 15.96 -27.35 23.14
N GLY A 504 16.06 -28.59 23.63
CA GLY A 504 15.94 -28.91 25.06
C GLY A 504 14.49 -28.88 25.56
N GLU A 505 14.28 -28.84 26.88
CA GLU A 505 12.94 -28.80 27.48
C GLU A 505 12.27 -27.41 27.36
N THR A 506 13.08 -26.36 27.20
CA THR A 506 12.65 -24.97 27.06
C THR A 506 13.44 -24.29 25.95
N MET A 507 12.76 -23.43 25.19
CA MET A 507 13.34 -22.58 24.16
C MET A 507 13.20 -21.10 24.51
N ALA A 508 14.27 -20.34 24.30
CA ALA A 508 14.28 -18.88 24.39
C ALA A 508 13.86 -18.30 23.03
N VAL A 509 12.76 -17.56 22.99
CA VAL A 509 12.31 -16.84 21.79
C VAL A 509 12.51 -15.36 22.02
N GLU A 510 13.33 -14.72 21.19
CA GLU A 510 13.51 -13.27 21.19
C GLU A 510 12.89 -12.65 19.94
N VAL A 511 12.09 -11.62 20.13
CA VAL A 511 11.48 -10.81 19.06
C VAL A 511 11.94 -9.37 19.21
N VAL A 512 12.45 -8.79 18.12
CA VAL A 512 12.85 -7.38 18.05
C VAL A 512 11.96 -6.68 17.03
N VAL A 513 11.38 -5.55 17.45
CA VAL A 513 10.56 -4.69 16.60
C VAL A 513 11.31 -3.39 16.36
N GLN A 514 11.43 -3.00 15.10
CA GLN A 514 12.08 -1.78 14.68
C GLN A 514 11.14 -0.92 13.83
N GLY A 515 11.36 0.39 13.85
CA GLY A 515 10.66 1.34 12.99
C GLY A 515 11.28 2.75 13.09
N PRO A 516 11.00 3.63 12.14
CA PRO A 516 11.42 5.02 12.21
C PRO A 516 10.67 5.76 13.34
N ALA A 517 11.15 6.95 13.69
CA ALA A 517 10.58 7.76 14.77
C ALA A 517 9.10 8.13 14.53
N TRP A 518 8.68 8.17 13.27
CA TRP A 518 7.31 8.52 12.87
C TRP A 518 6.32 7.33 12.87
N THR A 519 6.76 6.09 13.09
CA THR A 519 5.86 4.95 13.38
C THR A 519 5.93 4.56 14.85
N GLN A 520 4.94 3.77 15.29
CA GLN A 520 4.85 3.26 16.66
C GLN A 520 4.47 1.79 16.66
N ALA A 521 4.95 1.02 17.63
CA ALA A 521 4.45 -0.31 17.95
C ALA A 521 3.60 -0.28 19.24
N ASP A 522 2.41 -0.86 19.22
CA ASP A 522 1.54 -0.96 20.40
C ASP A 522 1.33 -2.41 20.90
N ARG A 523 1.62 -3.41 20.06
CA ARG A 523 1.38 -4.82 20.37
C ARG A 523 2.32 -5.74 19.61
N VAL A 524 2.78 -6.80 20.28
CA VAL A 524 3.50 -7.93 19.69
C VAL A 524 2.79 -9.24 20.04
N GLU A 525 2.59 -10.07 19.04
CA GLU A 525 1.89 -11.35 19.09
C GLU A 525 2.85 -12.45 18.60
N LEU A 526 2.92 -13.58 19.31
CA LEU A 526 3.65 -14.77 18.89
C LEU A 526 2.66 -15.91 18.67
N TYR A 527 2.75 -16.52 17.49
CA TYR A 527 1.90 -17.62 17.07
C TYR A 527 2.69 -18.92 16.94
N ALA A 528 2.08 -20.03 17.35
CA ALA A 528 2.52 -21.39 17.03
C ALA A 528 1.42 -22.09 16.23
N ASN A 529 1.70 -22.54 15.01
CA ASN A 529 0.68 -23.10 14.11
C ASN A 529 -0.54 -22.18 13.89
N GLY A 530 -0.34 -20.87 13.95
CA GLY A 530 -1.40 -19.86 13.89
C GLY A 530 -2.26 -19.74 15.16
N VAL A 531 -1.91 -20.44 16.25
CA VAL A 531 -2.50 -20.27 17.58
C VAL A 531 -1.68 -19.21 18.33
N LEU A 532 -2.36 -18.18 18.84
CA LEU A 532 -1.71 -17.14 19.65
C LEU A 532 -1.22 -17.74 20.98
N ILE A 533 0.10 -17.75 21.20
CA ILE A 533 0.73 -18.32 22.40
C ILE A 533 1.31 -17.25 23.34
N ARG A 534 1.63 -16.06 22.83
CA ARG A 534 1.98 -14.87 23.63
C ARG A 534 1.42 -13.63 22.97
N GLU A 535 1.03 -12.68 23.81
CA GLU A 535 0.61 -11.34 23.42
C GLU A 535 1.18 -10.38 24.46
N GLN A 536 1.77 -9.29 24.00
CA GLN A 536 2.33 -8.27 24.88
C GLN A 536 2.08 -6.88 24.30
N ALA A 537 1.51 -6.00 25.12
CA ALA A 537 1.43 -4.59 24.81
C ALA A 537 2.82 -3.94 24.86
N VAL A 538 3.10 -3.07 23.90
CA VAL A 538 4.33 -2.29 23.81
C VAL A 538 4.01 -0.84 24.11
N ARG A 539 4.91 -0.17 24.85
CA ARG A 539 4.87 1.28 25.01
C ARG A 539 6.01 1.86 24.18
N ASP A 540 5.65 2.37 23.00
CA ASP A 540 6.54 3.13 22.14
C ASP A 540 6.67 4.55 22.67
N ASP A 541 7.88 5.08 22.68
CA ASP A 541 8.17 6.46 23.10
C ASP A 541 8.64 7.34 21.95
N HIS A 542 8.20 7.00 20.73
CA HIS A 542 8.43 7.73 19.49
C HIS A 542 9.91 7.85 19.09
N ARG A 543 10.77 6.93 19.57
CA ARG A 543 12.18 6.88 19.17
C ARG A 543 12.36 6.10 17.88
N ALA A 544 13.33 6.51 17.08
CA ALA A 544 13.83 5.73 15.95
C ALA A 544 14.50 4.42 16.40
N GLY A 545 14.50 3.41 15.53
CA GLY A 545 15.21 2.15 15.74
C GLY A 545 14.37 1.13 16.51
N GLU A 546 14.94 0.55 17.57
CA GLU A 546 14.27 -0.49 18.37
C GLU A 546 13.07 0.08 19.14
N LYS A 547 11.87 -0.38 18.78
CA LYS A 547 10.60 -0.06 19.45
C LYS A 547 10.30 -1.01 20.60
N ALA A 548 10.71 -2.27 20.46
CA ALA A 548 10.58 -3.29 21.49
C ALA A 548 11.59 -4.42 21.29
N ARG A 549 12.05 -4.99 22.41
CA ARG A 549 12.75 -6.28 22.46
C ARG A 549 12.10 -7.14 23.53
N LEU A 550 11.52 -8.25 23.11
CA LEU A 550 10.78 -9.16 23.96
C LEU A 550 11.48 -10.52 23.96
N ARG A 551 11.73 -11.06 25.15
CA ARG A 551 12.28 -12.39 25.32
C ARG A 551 11.33 -13.24 26.15
N TRP A 552 10.98 -14.41 25.64
CA TRP A 552 10.17 -15.39 26.35
C TRP A 552 10.90 -16.72 26.46
N GLU A 553 10.96 -17.25 27.67
CA GLU A 553 11.33 -18.65 27.90
C GLU A 553 10.05 -19.49 27.81
N LEU A 554 9.97 -20.36 26.81
CA LEU A 554 8.80 -21.16 26.48
C LEU A 554 9.12 -22.64 26.65
N PRO A 555 8.19 -23.47 27.17
CA PRO A 555 8.37 -24.91 27.08
C PRO A 555 8.40 -25.33 25.61
N THR A 556 9.30 -26.25 25.27
CA THR A 556 9.33 -26.84 23.93
C THR A 556 7.98 -27.52 23.66
N PRO A 557 7.34 -27.27 22.50
CA PRO A 557 6.08 -27.90 22.14
C PRO A 557 6.18 -29.43 22.13
N ARG A 558 5.04 -30.12 22.24
CA ARG A 558 5.02 -31.60 22.26
C ARG A 558 5.10 -32.25 20.87
N HIS A 559 4.99 -31.44 19.83
CA HIS A 559 5.04 -31.82 18.44
C HIS A 559 5.49 -30.60 17.65
N ASP A 560 5.89 -30.81 16.40
CA ASP A 560 6.38 -29.73 15.56
C ASP A 560 5.36 -28.62 15.37
N VAL A 561 5.88 -27.40 15.37
CA VAL A 561 5.11 -26.18 15.11
C VAL A 561 5.91 -25.27 14.20
N HIS A 562 5.24 -24.30 13.61
CA HIS A 562 5.90 -23.13 13.03
C HIS A 562 5.65 -21.92 13.92
N LEU A 563 6.69 -21.13 14.21
CA LEU A 563 6.59 -19.90 15.00
C LEU A 563 6.59 -18.68 14.09
N VAL A 564 5.67 -17.74 14.35
CA VAL A 564 5.60 -16.46 13.65
C VAL A 564 5.34 -15.34 14.65
N ALA A 565 6.10 -14.25 14.54
CA ALA A 565 5.88 -13.03 15.31
C ALA A 565 5.22 -11.96 14.44
N ILE A 566 4.22 -11.26 15.00
CA ILE A 566 3.55 -10.13 14.35
C ILE A 566 3.56 -8.95 15.33
N ALA A 567 4.04 -7.79 14.88
CA ALA A 567 3.92 -6.54 15.62
C ALA A 567 2.98 -5.60 14.89
N THR A 568 2.16 -4.85 15.64
CA THR A 568 1.26 -3.85 15.07
C THR A 568 1.30 -2.56 15.86
N GLY A 569 0.80 -1.49 15.25
CA GLY A 569 0.66 -0.18 15.88
C GLY A 569 -0.39 0.68 15.18
N PRO A 570 -0.60 1.91 15.66
CA PRO A 570 -1.48 2.86 14.99
C PRO A 570 -0.99 3.16 13.57
N GLY A 571 -1.90 3.24 12.60
CA GLY A 571 -1.57 3.59 11.23
C GLY A 571 -1.15 5.05 11.11
N VAL A 572 -0.30 5.35 10.13
CA VAL A 572 0.11 6.72 9.81
C VAL A 572 -1.03 7.45 9.10
N THR A 573 -1.35 8.65 9.58
CA THR A 573 -2.41 9.53 9.04
C THR A 573 -1.85 10.74 8.32
N GLU A 574 -0.53 10.88 8.37
CA GLU A 574 0.20 12.06 7.97
C GLU A 574 0.39 12.00 6.45
N PRO A 575 0.22 13.13 5.75
CA PRO A 575 0.12 13.15 4.29
C PRO A 575 1.39 12.68 3.56
N TYR A 576 2.53 12.65 4.24
CA TYR A 576 3.77 12.12 3.70
C TYR A 576 3.84 10.58 3.71
N TRP A 577 2.93 9.86 4.38
CA TRP A 577 2.91 8.39 4.38
C TRP A 577 1.57 7.78 4.81
N GLU A 578 0.45 8.46 4.51
CA GLU A 578 -0.89 8.03 4.93
C GLU A 578 -1.20 6.61 4.47
N ILE A 579 -1.71 5.77 5.38
CA ILE A 579 -2.13 4.39 5.04
C ILE A 579 -3.45 4.46 4.25
N PRO A 580 -3.49 3.96 3.01
CA PRO A 580 -4.69 4.00 2.19
C PRO A 580 -5.78 3.07 2.72
N ARG A 581 -7.03 3.37 2.38
CA ARG A 581 -8.15 2.47 2.71
C ARG A 581 -8.21 1.28 1.73
N PRO A 582 -8.80 0.14 2.16
CA PRO A 582 -9.10 -0.98 1.28
C PRO A 582 -9.86 -0.55 0.01
N TYR A 583 -9.37 -0.97 -1.16
CA TYR A 583 -10.08 -0.77 -2.43
C TYR A 583 -11.32 -1.66 -2.55
N GLN A 584 -11.29 -2.88 -1.98
CA GLN A 584 -12.42 -3.82 -1.90
C GLN A 584 -12.80 -4.10 -0.42
N PRO A 585 -13.41 -3.14 0.30
CA PRO A 585 -13.68 -3.31 1.72
C PRO A 585 -14.72 -4.39 2.00
N SER A 586 -14.43 -5.27 2.95
CA SER A 586 -15.39 -6.23 3.51
C SER A 586 -16.11 -5.70 4.76
N SER A 587 -15.66 -4.55 5.26
CA SER A 587 -16.23 -3.82 6.41
C SER A 587 -16.17 -2.31 6.15
N LYS A 588 -17.18 -1.59 6.64
CA LYS A 588 -17.21 -0.11 6.68
C LYS A 588 -16.45 0.47 7.87
N ALA A 589 -16.11 -0.37 8.85
CA ALA A 589 -15.23 0.00 9.94
C ALA A 589 -13.78 -0.25 9.52
N LEU A 590 -12.96 0.79 9.57
CA LEU A 590 -11.54 0.72 9.30
C LEU A 590 -10.79 1.49 10.39
N THR A 591 -9.76 0.86 10.94
CA THR A 591 -8.75 1.53 11.75
C THR A 591 -7.42 1.25 11.07
N PRO A 592 -6.78 2.24 10.42
CA PRO A 592 -5.47 2.05 9.83
C PRO A 592 -4.45 1.58 10.87
N ARG A 593 -3.56 0.69 10.46
CA ARG A 593 -2.54 0.08 11.32
C ARG A 593 -1.25 -0.05 10.55
N VAL A 594 -0.12 0.17 11.23
CA VAL A 594 1.16 -0.36 10.78
C VAL A 594 1.30 -1.81 11.25
N ILE A 595 2.05 -2.61 10.50
CA ILE A 595 2.31 -4.01 10.80
C ILE A 595 3.72 -4.40 10.33
N GLY A 596 4.36 -5.28 11.08
CA GLY A 596 5.53 -6.02 10.64
C GLY A 596 5.41 -7.46 11.11
N SER A 597 5.94 -8.41 10.35
CA SER A 597 5.93 -9.81 10.77
C SER A 597 7.07 -10.61 10.17
N THR A 598 7.34 -11.74 10.82
CA THR A 598 8.33 -12.71 10.36
C THR A 598 7.69 -13.75 9.45
N ASN A 599 8.49 -14.35 8.57
CA ASN A 599 8.21 -15.72 8.13
C ASN A 599 8.50 -16.74 9.24
N PRO A 600 8.20 -18.04 9.04
CA PRO A 600 8.29 -18.99 10.12
C PRO A 600 9.72 -19.36 10.52
N VAL A 601 9.93 -19.56 11.82
CA VAL A 601 10.97 -20.47 12.31
C VAL A 601 10.32 -21.84 12.50
N TRP A 602 10.84 -22.87 11.86
CA TRP A 602 10.29 -24.22 11.93
C TRP A 602 10.85 -24.91 13.18
N ILE A 603 9.99 -25.43 14.06
CA ILE A 603 10.40 -26.07 15.31
C ILE A 603 10.32 -27.58 15.13
N ASP A 604 11.47 -28.25 15.19
CA ASP A 604 11.58 -29.70 15.38
C ASP A 604 11.45 -29.98 16.88
N ALA A 605 10.22 -30.20 17.32
CA ALA A 605 9.91 -30.29 18.74
C ALA A 605 10.01 -31.73 19.27
N ASP A 606 9.88 -32.73 18.39
CA ASP A 606 10.02 -34.13 18.76
C ASP A 606 11.45 -34.68 18.58
N GLY A 607 12.33 -33.91 17.94
CA GLY A 607 13.77 -34.18 17.83
C GLY A 607 14.11 -35.20 16.75
N ASP A 608 13.24 -35.40 15.75
CA ASP A 608 13.46 -36.35 14.67
C ASP A 608 14.33 -35.81 13.52
N GLY A 609 14.71 -34.53 13.57
CA GLY A 609 15.54 -33.85 12.59
C GLY A 609 14.79 -33.37 11.35
N ALA A 610 13.46 -33.46 11.34
CA ALA A 610 12.59 -32.93 10.30
C ALA A 610 11.46 -32.11 10.92
N TRP A 611 10.75 -31.35 10.09
CA TRP A 611 9.51 -30.69 10.49
C TRP A 611 8.31 -31.39 9.86
N GLN A 612 7.25 -31.58 10.64
CA GLN A 612 5.96 -32.08 10.20
C GLN A 612 4.87 -31.01 10.37
N SER A 613 4.02 -30.88 9.34
CA SER A 613 2.86 -29.98 9.43
C SER A 613 1.81 -30.52 10.38
N ALA A 614 0.95 -29.63 10.89
CA ALA A 614 -0.21 -30.03 11.69
C ALA A 614 -1.07 -31.09 10.97
N PHE A 615 -1.20 -31.02 9.64
CA PHE A 615 -1.89 -32.02 8.84
C PHE A 615 -1.16 -33.36 8.75
N ALA A 616 0.17 -33.36 8.60
CA ALA A 616 0.96 -34.59 8.58
C ALA A 616 0.88 -35.33 9.93
N ILE A 617 1.03 -34.60 11.03
CA ILE A 617 0.87 -35.11 12.40
C ILE A 617 -0.54 -35.69 12.59
N ALA A 618 -1.57 -34.91 12.21
CA ALA A 618 -2.97 -35.32 12.32
C ALA A 618 -3.26 -36.62 11.54
N ARG A 619 -2.75 -36.73 10.31
CA ARG A 619 -2.88 -37.93 9.48
C ARG A 619 -2.28 -39.15 10.18
N GLY A 620 -1.06 -39.03 10.69
CA GLY A 620 -0.42 -40.11 11.44
C GLY A 620 -1.21 -40.53 12.69
N ILE A 621 -1.80 -39.57 13.41
CA ILE A 621 -2.66 -39.86 14.57
C ILE A 621 -3.94 -40.59 14.16
N VAL A 622 -4.64 -40.13 13.12
CA VAL A 622 -5.89 -40.72 12.63
C VAL A 622 -5.66 -42.16 12.13
N GLU A 623 -4.58 -42.38 11.38
CA GLU A 623 -4.18 -43.72 10.92
C GLU A 623 -3.90 -44.67 12.09
N LYS A 624 -3.13 -44.22 13.09
CA LYS A 624 -2.80 -45.01 14.30
C LYS A 624 -4.04 -45.30 15.17
N ALA A 625 -5.02 -44.40 15.18
CA ALA A 625 -6.26 -44.62 15.90
C ALA A 625 -7.12 -45.73 15.27
N ALA A 626 -6.94 -46.02 13.98
CA ALA A 626 -7.63 -47.10 13.25
C ALA A 626 -9.16 -47.11 13.46
N GLY A 627 -9.77 -45.93 13.48
CA GLY A 627 -11.21 -45.75 13.68
C GLY A 627 -11.70 -45.79 15.14
N ASP A 628 -10.81 -45.97 16.13
CA ASP A 628 -11.16 -45.95 17.56
C ASP A 628 -11.25 -44.50 18.10
N PRO A 629 -12.45 -44.00 18.46
CA PRO A 629 -12.61 -42.62 18.92
C PRO A 629 -11.95 -42.35 20.27
N ALA A 630 -11.78 -43.37 21.12
CA ALA A 630 -11.11 -43.21 22.41
C ALA A 630 -9.60 -43.03 22.23
N LYS A 631 -8.98 -43.83 21.35
CA LYS A 631 -7.56 -43.67 20.98
C LYS A 631 -7.30 -42.31 20.33
N LEU A 632 -8.15 -41.91 19.37
CA LEU A 632 -8.03 -40.62 18.71
C LEU A 632 -8.10 -39.46 19.70
N ARG A 633 -9.14 -39.43 20.55
CA ARG A 633 -9.27 -38.39 21.58
C ARG A 633 -8.10 -38.39 22.57
N SER A 634 -7.58 -39.56 22.92
CA SER A 634 -6.43 -39.65 23.83
C SER A 634 -5.16 -39.08 23.21
N ALA A 635 -4.89 -39.36 21.93
CA ALA A 635 -3.72 -38.84 21.23
C ALA A 635 -3.80 -37.31 21.03
N LEU A 636 -4.97 -36.79 20.65
CA LEU A 636 -5.16 -35.36 20.39
C LEU A 636 -5.03 -34.48 21.64
N LYS A 637 -5.14 -35.02 22.87
CA LYS A 637 -4.92 -34.26 24.12
C LYS A 637 -3.51 -33.67 24.23
N ASN A 638 -2.55 -34.24 23.51
CA ASN A 638 -1.17 -33.79 23.51
C ASN A 638 -0.83 -32.85 22.35
N CYS A 639 -1.81 -32.48 21.53
CA CYS A 639 -1.63 -31.64 20.37
C CYS A 639 -2.34 -30.28 20.51
N ASP A 640 -1.90 -29.30 19.73
CA ASP A 640 -2.59 -28.03 19.63
C ASP A 640 -3.92 -28.12 18.86
N SER A 641 -4.66 -27.01 18.81
CA SER A 641 -5.93 -26.93 18.10
C SER A 641 -5.78 -27.05 16.58
N ALA A 642 -4.62 -26.77 16.00
CA ALA A 642 -4.40 -26.88 14.56
C ALA A 642 -4.33 -28.36 14.14
N VAL A 643 -3.59 -29.20 14.88
CA VAL A 643 -3.55 -30.65 14.65
C VAL A 643 -4.93 -31.27 14.87
N ALA A 644 -5.62 -30.89 15.96
CA ALA A 644 -6.97 -31.39 16.23
C ALA A 644 -7.96 -31.06 15.11
N LEU A 645 -7.90 -29.84 14.57
CA LEU A 645 -8.72 -29.39 13.45
C LEU A 645 -8.41 -30.13 12.15
N GLN A 646 -7.13 -30.41 11.87
CA GLN A 646 -6.76 -31.21 10.70
C GLN A 646 -7.21 -32.67 10.85
N ALA A 647 -7.14 -33.24 12.06
CA ALA A 647 -7.63 -34.58 12.34
C ALA A 647 -9.15 -34.66 12.12
N GLU A 648 -9.91 -33.67 12.60
CA GLU A 648 -11.34 -33.54 12.32
C GLU A 648 -11.61 -33.51 10.80
N SER A 649 -10.79 -32.77 10.04
CA SER A 649 -10.94 -32.66 8.58
C SER A 649 -10.70 -33.96 7.81
N LEU A 650 -10.02 -34.93 8.42
CA LEU A 650 -9.71 -36.24 7.84
C LEU A 650 -10.78 -37.30 8.14
N LEU A 651 -11.65 -37.07 9.13
CA LEU A 651 -12.68 -38.02 9.48
C LEU A 651 -13.84 -37.98 8.45
N PRO A 652 -14.47 -39.13 8.15
CA PRO A 652 -15.64 -39.15 7.30
C PRO A 652 -16.77 -38.31 7.92
N LYS A 653 -17.42 -37.49 7.08
CA LYS A 653 -18.53 -36.63 7.47
C LYS A 653 -19.85 -37.38 7.59
#